data_AF-A0A415IYQ4-F1
#
_entry.id   AF-A0A415IYQ4-F1
#
_cell.length_a   1.000
_cell.length_b   1.000
_cell.length_c   1.000
_cell.angle_alpha   90.00
_cell.angle_beta   90.00
_cell.angle_gamma   90.00
#
_symmetry.space_group_name_H-M   'P 1'
#
loop_
_entity.id
_entity.type
_entity.pdbx_description
1 polymer ?
#
loop_
_entity_poly.entity_id
_entity_poly.type
_entity_poly.pdbx_seq_one_letter_code
_entity_poly.pdbx_strand_id
1 'polypeptide(L)'
;MNLKRHLFLFAGILSCSFLMAQQPSDILSVSASTNVEKASLAFDKDQKTMWEVSGQDLKTDQWLMFTIQTSGDVCELGVQMQGVSKEDLKQLMNIFVTYDPMNLGVPVDYQIQGSAKEMRLKFSPKYGAHVRLAFKGGDRVKPFMVKEVSVLLADKELKDLKGEKTSLRYMDPTLPVEERVESLLSVMTPEDKMELIREGWGIPGIPHLYVPPITKVEAVHGFSYGSGATIFPQALGMGATWNKKLTEEVAMAVGNETLSAGTMQAWSPVLDVAQDARWGRCEETFGEDPVLVSQIGGAWIKGYQSMGLYTTPKHFGGHGAPLGGRDSHDIGLSEREMREVHLVPFRHVIRNYDCQSLMMAYSDFLGVPVAKSRELLHNILREEWGFSGFIVSDCGAIGNLTARKHYTAKDKIEAANQALAAGIATNCGDTYNDKEVIQAAKDGRINMENLEEVCRTMLRMMFRNELFEKAPNKPLDWNKIYPGWNSDSHKEMARQAARESIVMLENKDNILPLSKNMRTIAVLGPGADDLQPGDYTPKLLPGQLKSVLTGIKQAVGKQTKVVYEQGCDFTSLGENNIAKAVKVASQSDVVLLVLGDCSTSEATTDVYKTSGENHDYATLILPGKQQELLEAVCATGKPVILILQAGRPYNLSKASELCKAILVNWLPGQEGGPATADVLFGDYNPAGRLPMTFPRHVGQLPLYYNFKTSGRRYEYSDMEYYPLYYFGYGLSYTSFEYSGLKVQEKENGNISVQVTVKNIGQRAGDEVVQLYVTDMYASVKTRITELKDFTRIHLKPGEAKTVSFELTPYELSLLNDHMDRVIEKGAFKILVGGVSPQYVAKDRIKDSVGYADSKKGLSGMLEYTHEFAADFGLTLFKVEENLVKNQKTIWVSVKNNGTLMDTGKIEMYVGGNKVGDNVHYELAPGEEKLIPFSVDKENTAPVVFTTKYKVLSI
;
A
#
# COMPACT_ATOMS: atom_id res chain seq x y z
N MET A 1 19.35 -42.20 62.68
CA MET A 1 19.04 -43.14 63.77
C MET A 1 17.51 -43.21 63.86
N ASN A 2 16.95 -44.43 63.76
CA ASN A 2 15.53 -44.84 63.91
C ASN A 2 14.51 -44.37 62.83
N LEU A 3 13.70 -45.22 62.19
CA LEU A 3 13.57 -46.68 62.20
C LEU A 3 12.76 -47.13 60.95
N LYS A 4 13.09 -48.32 60.44
CA LYS A 4 12.53 -49.06 59.30
C LYS A 4 11.07 -49.54 59.51
N ARG A 5 10.30 -49.77 58.44
CA ARG A 5 9.99 -51.14 57.91
C ARG A 5 9.09 -51.21 56.66
N HIS A 6 9.45 -52.21 55.86
CA HIS A 6 9.05 -52.76 54.56
C HIS A 6 7.58 -53.12 54.19
N LEU A 7 7.37 -53.11 52.86
CA LEU A 7 6.64 -54.02 51.93
C LEU A 7 5.11 -54.19 52.06
N PHE A 8 4.36 -53.94 50.97
CA PHE A 8 4.00 -54.96 49.96
C PHE A 8 3.36 -54.33 48.70
N LEU A 9 3.71 -54.87 47.53
CA LEU A 9 3.08 -54.60 46.23
C LEU A 9 1.62 -55.06 46.21
N PHE A 10 0.72 -54.25 45.65
CA PHE A 10 -0.38 -54.76 44.82
C PHE A 10 -0.61 -53.81 43.64
N ALA A 11 -0.43 -54.33 42.43
CA ALA A 11 -0.75 -53.67 41.19
C ALA A 11 -2.28 -53.58 41.05
N GLY A 12 -2.81 -52.37 41.09
CA GLY A 12 -4.17 -52.05 40.67
C GLY A 12 -4.09 -51.14 39.44
N ILE A 13 -4.46 -51.69 38.29
CA ILE A 13 -4.70 -50.91 37.06
C ILE A 13 -5.89 -49.99 37.36
N LEU A 14 -5.62 -48.72 37.70
CA LEU A 14 -6.61 -47.67 37.61
C LEU A 14 -6.48 -47.02 36.23
N SER A 15 -7.36 -47.43 35.34
CA SER A 15 -7.74 -46.64 34.18
C SER A 15 -8.38 -45.33 34.68
N CYS A 16 -7.60 -44.26 34.79
CA CYS A 16 -8.13 -42.90 34.91
C CYS A 16 -8.74 -42.50 33.56
N SER A 17 -10.00 -42.84 33.35
CA SER A 17 -10.84 -42.15 32.38
C SER A 17 -11.11 -40.74 32.92
N PHE A 18 -10.36 -39.75 32.44
CA PHE A 18 -10.73 -38.35 32.58
C PHE A 18 -12.06 -38.15 31.83
N LEU A 19 -13.16 -38.09 32.56
CA LEU A 19 -14.36 -37.41 32.08
C LEU A 19 -14.00 -35.93 32.01
N MET A 20 -13.80 -35.41 30.79
CA MET A 20 -13.84 -33.97 30.57
C MET A 20 -15.20 -33.48 31.08
N ALA A 21 -15.20 -32.57 32.05
CA ALA A 21 -16.41 -31.85 32.37
C ALA A 21 -16.82 -31.06 31.11
N GLN A 22 -18.12 -31.03 30.84
CA GLN A 22 -18.71 -30.39 29.66
C GLN A 22 -19.69 -29.34 30.15
N GLN A 23 -19.75 -28.19 29.47
CA GLN A 23 -20.70 -27.13 29.80
C GLN A 23 -21.75 -26.99 28.70
N PRO A 24 -23.05 -26.83 29.05
CA PRO A 24 -24.08 -26.53 28.07
C PRO A 24 -23.87 -25.11 27.53
N SER A 25 -24.03 -24.93 26.23
CA SER A 25 -24.00 -23.62 25.59
C SER A 25 -25.42 -23.12 25.34
N ASP A 26 -25.65 -21.84 25.59
CA ASP A 26 -26.90 -21.17 25.24
C ASP A 26 -26.93 -20.79 23.76
N ILE A 27 -28.12 -20.70 23.17
CA ILE A 27 -28.32 -20.48 21.74
C ILE A 27 -28.77 -19.03 21.53
N LEU A 28 -28.01 -18.29 20.73
CA LEU A 28 -28.20 -16.87 20.48
C LEU A 28 -29.07 -16.58 19.26
N SER A 29 -28.97 -17.41 18.22
CA SER A 29 -29.81 -17.30 17.01
C SER A 29 -29.95 -18.64 16.31
N VAL A 30 -31.02 -18.80 15.54
CA VAL A 30 -31.34 -20.01 14.77
C VAL A 30 -31.78 -19.59 13.37
N SER A 31 -31.25 -20.28 12.36
CA SER A 31 -31.67 -20.18 10.97
C SER A 31 -31.90 -21.57 10.40
N ALA A 32 -32.80 -21.69 9.43
CA ALA A 32 -33.12 -22.97 8.79
C ALA A 32 -33.45 -22.78 7.32
N SER A 33 -33.34 -23.86 6.55
CA SER A 33 -33.72 -23.86 5.13
C SER A 33 -35.23 -23.82 4.88
N THR A 34 -36.04 -24.27 5.85
CA THR A 34 -37.50 -24.28 5.78
C THR A 34 -38.08 -24.10 7.18
N ASN A 35 -39.33 -23.61 7.27
CA ASN A 35 -40.08 -23.46 8.52
C ASN A 35 -39.30 -22.76 9.65
N VAL A 36 -38.60 -21.66 9.34
CA VAL A 36 -37.65 -20.96 10.24
C VAL A 36 -38.24 -20.57 11.59
N GLU A 37 -39.48 -20.06 11.61
CA GLU A 37 -40.17 -19.72 12.87
C GLU A 37 -40.28 -20.93 13.80
N LYS A 38 -40.62 -22.11 13.26
CA LYS A 38 -40.69 -23.35 14.04
C LYS A 38 -39.31 -23.94 14.34
N ALA A 39 -38.31 -23.61 13.53
CA ALA A 39 -36.93 -24.07 13.71
C ALA A 39 -36.31 -23.53 14.99
N SER A 40 -36.60 -22.26 15.32
CA SER A 40 -36.12 -21.66 16.56
C SER A 40 -36.68 -22.33 17.82
N LEU A 41 -37.88 -22.89 17.74
CA LEU A 41 -38.50 -23.61 18.85
C LEU A 41 -37.75 -24.89 19.20
N ALA A 42 -36.96 -25.47 18.29
CA ALA A 42 -36.12 -26.62 18.62
C ALA A 42 -34.96 -26.30 19.59
N PHE A 43 -34.89 -25.07 20.12
CA PHE A 43 -33.85 -24.61 21.05
C PHE A 43 -34.44 -23.80 22.22
N ASP A 44 -35.77 -23.79 22.40
CA ASP A 44 -36.46 -22.99 23.42
C ASP A 44 -36.55 -23.68 24.80
N LYS A 45 -35.99 -24.90 24.91
CA LYS A 45 -36.03 -25.76 26.11
C LYS A 45 -37.45 -26.27 26.45
N ASP A 46 -38.45 -26.12 25.58
CA ASP A 46 -39.79 -26.70 25.68
C ASP A 46 -39.93 -27.95 24.79
N GLN A 47 -39.94 -29.12 25.43
CA GLN A 47 -40.02 -30.43 24.77
C GLN A 47 -41.33 -30.69 23.98
N LYS A 48 -42.28 -29.76 24.02
CA LYS A 48 -43.57 -29.84 23.29
C LYS A 48 -43.53 -29.15 21.93
N THR A 49 -42.54 -28.32 21.66
CA THR A 49 -42.39 -27.63 20.38
C THR A 49 -41.54 -28.46 19.41
N MET A 50 -41.72 -28.27 18.10
CA MET A 50 -41.03 -29.09 17.08
C MET A 50 -40.81 -28.31 15.78
N TRP A 51 -39.61 -28.46 15.23
CA TRP A 51 -39.33 -28.13 13.85
C TRP A 51 -39.66 -29.32 12.95
N GLU A 52 -40.65 -29.15 12.08
CA GLU A 52 -41.12 -30.18 11.14
C GLU A 52 -40.51 -29.96 9.76
N VAL A 53 -39.94 -31.01 9.18
CA VAL A 53 -39.47 -31.02 7.79
C VAL A 53 -40.34 -32.00 7.01
N SER A 54 -41.16 -31.47 6.11
CA SER A 54 -42.14 -32.27 5.37
C SER A 54 -41.47 -33.12 4.28
N GLY A 55 -42.18 -34.13 3.79
CA GLY A 55 -41.68 -34.94 2.67
C GLY A 55 -41.46 -34.15 1.38
N GLN A 56 -42.13 -32.99 1.22
CA GLN A 56 -41.93 -32.12 0.07
C GLN A 56 -40.66 -31.28 0.20
N ASP A 57 -40.32 -30.81 1.42
CA ASP A 57 -39.08 -30.08 1.69
C ASP A 57 -37.85 -30.96 1.43
N LEU A 58 -37.94 -32.25 1.72
CA LEU A 58 -36.83 -33.21 1.62
C LEU A 58 -36.44 -33.57 0.17
N LYS A 59 -37.05 -32.97 -0.85
CA LYS A 59 -36.61 -33.11 -2.25
C LYS A 59 -35.28 -32.43 -2.54
N THR A 60 -34.91 -31.44 -1.73
CA THR A 60 -33.61 -30.75 -1.78
C THR A 60 -32.90 -30.87 -0.44
N ASP A 61 -31.61 -30.54 -0.40
CA ASP A 61 -30.86 -30.49 0.85
C ASP A 61 -31.47 -29.47 1.81
N GLN A 62 -31.67 -29.89 3.06
CA GLN A 62 -32.24 -29.08 4.13
C GLN A 62 -31.18 -28.86 5.21
N TRP A 63 -31.29 -27.78 5.98
CA TRP A 63 -30.34 -27.50 7.04
C TRP A 63 -30.96 -26.69 8.18
N LEU A 64 -30.36 -26.83 9.34
CA LEU A 64 -30.62 -26.07 10.56
C LEU A 64 -29.28 -25.56 11.08
N MET A 65 -29.13 -24.25 11.21
CA MET A 65 -27.93 -23.62 11.72
C MET A 65 -28.28 -22.78 12.94
N PHE A 66 -27.39 -22.76 13.93
CA PHE A 66 -27.60 -22.01 15.14
C PHE A 66 -26.27 -21.47 15.67
N THR A 67 -26.35 -20.28 16.25
CA THR A 67 -25.23 -19.57 16.85
C THR A 67 -25.27 -19.78 18.34
N ILE A 68 -24.16 -20.20 18.93
CA ILE A 68 -24.04 -20.32 20.38
C ILE A 68 -23.58 -19.00 21.00
N GLN A 69 -24.05 -18.71 22.21
CA GLN A 69 -23.78 -17.47 22.94
C GLN A 69 -22.30 -17.31 23.27
N THR A 70 -21.63 -18.39 23.64
CA THR A 70 -20.19 -18.43 23.89
C THR A 70 -19.57 -19.41 22.91
N SER A 71 -18.80 -18.91 21.95
CA SER A 71 -18.01 -19.74 21.04
C SER A 71 -17.06 -20.66 21.81
N GLY A 72 -16.90 -21.90 21.36
CA GLY A 72 -16.04 -22.86 22.05
C GLY A 72 -15.86 -24.16 21.29
N ASP A 73 -15.14 -25.10 21.91
CA ASP A 73 -14.90 -26.44 21.36
C ASP A 73 -16.16 -27.31 21.48
N VAL A 74 -17.02 -27.26 20.47
CA VAL A 74 -18.23 -28.10 20.43
C VAL A 74 -17.80 -29.55 20.32
N CYS A 75 -18.29 -30.39 21.24
CA CYS A 75 -17.89 -31.79 21.31
C CYS A 75 -19.08 -32.76 21.31
N GLU A 76 -20.27 -32.25 21.61
CA GLU A 76 -21.49 -33.05 21.62
C GLU A 76 -22.70 -32.19 21.30
N LEU A 77 -23.64 -32.79 20.56
CA LEU A 77 -25.00 -32.25 20.40
C LEU A 77 -26.00 -33.24 21.01
N GLY A 78 -26.86 -32.74 21.90
CA GLY A 78 -28.08 -33.45 22.29
C GLY A 78 -29.14 -33.17 21.24
N VAL A 79 -29.74 -34.19 20.64
CA VAL A 79 -30.77 -34.04 19.61
C VAL A 79 -31.94 -34.97 19.89
N GLN A 80 -33.13 -34.39 20.03
CA GLN A 80 -34.38 -35.14 20.17
C GLN A 80 -35.13 -35.13 18.84
N MET A 81 -35.34 -36.30 18.22
CA MET A 81 -35.99 -36.40 16.90
C MET A 81 -37.12 -37.44 16.89
N GLN A 82 -38.05 -37.27 15.95
CA GLN A 82 -39.09 -38.25 15.61
C GLN A 82 -39.14 -38.47 14.09
N GLY A 83 -39.43 -39.71 13.67
CA GLY A 83 -39.57 -40.06 12.25
C GLY A 83 -38.29 -40.53 11.54
N VAL A 84 -37.13 -40.50 12.23
CA VAL A 84 -35.83 -40.93 11.70
C VAL A 84 -35.14 -41.95 12.64
N SER A 85 -34.55 -43.01 12.07
CA SER A 85 -33.74 -43.98 12.83
C SER A 85 -32.31 -43.48 13.02
N LYS A 86 -31.53 -44.09 13.92
CA LYS A 86 -30.13 -43.69 14.14
C LYS A 86 -29.27 -43.99 12.91
N GLU A 87 -29.50 -45.13 12.29
CA GLU A 87 -28.79 -45.62 11.11
C GLU A 87 -29.08 -44.71 9.91
N ASP A 88 -30.33 -44.31 9.72
CA ASP A 88 -30.73 -43.37 8.66
C ASP A 88 -30.15 -41.97 8.93
N LEU A 89 -30.22 -41.49 10.18
CA LEU A 89 -29.70 -40.16 10.54
C LEU A 89 -28.22 -40.02 10.21
N LYS A 90 -27.41 -41.05 10.51
CA LYS A 90 -25.96 -41.02 10.23
C LYS A 90 -25.63 -40.95 8.73
N GLN A 91 -26.46 -41.54 7.87
CA GLN A 91 -26.27 -41.51 6.42
C GLN A 91 -26.73 -40.17 5.80
N LEU A 92 -27.78 -39.60 6.38
CA LEU A 92 -28.49 -38.44 5.86
C LEU A 92 -27.96 -37.10 6.39
N MET A 93 -27.35 -37.07 7.58
CA MET A 93 -26.98 -35.81 8.24
C MET A 93 -25.48 -35.61 8.39
N ASN A 94 -25.00 -34.44 7.97
CA ASN A 94 -23.68 -33.90 8.26
C ASN A 94 -23.78 -32.84 9.35
N ILE A 95 -22.78 -32.79 10.24
CA ILE A 95 -22.65 -31.75 11.26
C ILE A 95 -21.44 -30.89 10.89
N PHE A 96 -21.61 -29.58 10.88
CA PHE A 96 -20.52 -28.62 10.72
C PHE A 96 -20.43 -27.75 11.96
N VAL A 97 -19.21 -27.48 12.40
CA VAL A 97 -18.91 -26.48 13.44
C VAL A 97 -17.91 -25.50 12.84
N THR A 98 -18.23 -24.21 12.89
CA THR A 98 -17.43 -23.14 12.28
C THR A 98 -17.58 -21.82 13.05
N TYR A 99 -16.60 -20.94 12.93
CA TYR A 99 -16.67 -19.56 13.40
C TYR A 99 -17.17 -18.60 12.31
N ASP A 100 -16.96 -18.97 11.05
CA ASP A 100 -17.48 -18.25 9.89
C ASP A 100 -18.65 -19.07 9.29
N PRO A 101 -19.91 -18.65 9.48
CA PRO A 101 -21.07 -19.38 8.98
C PRO A 101 -21.10 -19.45 7.44
N MET A 102 -20.21 -18.71 6.75
CA MET A 102 -20.03 -18.79 5.31
C MET A 102 -18.98 -19.78 4.83
N ASN A 103 -18.05 -20.17 5.70
CA ASN A 103 -17.06 -21.22 5.43
C ASN A 103 -17.25 -22.37 6.43
N LEU A 104 -18.19 -23.28 6.11
CA LEU A 104 -18.52 -24.42 6.98
C LEU A 104 -17.33 -25.39 7.21
N GLY A 105 -16.35 -25.37 6.29
CA GLY A 105 -15.25 -26.31 6.26
C GLY A 105 -15.71 -27.75 6.04
N VAL A 106 -14.96 -28.70 6.61
CA VAL A 106 -15.26 -30.15 6.52
C VAL A 106 -16.23 -30.55 7.64
N PRO A 107 -17.24 -31.40 7.36
CA PRO A 107 -18.15 -31.89 8.40
C PRO A 107 -17.40 -32.74 9.43
N VAL A 108 -17.89 -32.77 10.67
CA VAL A 108 -17.30 -33.59 11.74
C VAL A 108 -17.77 -35.03 11.64
N ASP A 109 -16.85 -35.96 11.90
CA ASP A 109 -17.20 -37.36 12.12
C ASP A 109 -17.79 -37.54 13.53
N TYR A 110 -18.99 -38.11 13.62
CA TYR A 110 -19.69 -38.27 14.89
C TYR A 110 -20.21 -39.70 15.14
N GLN A 111 -20.38 -40.01 16.43
CA GLN A 111 -21.00 -41.22 16.94
C GLN A 111 -22.32 -40.89 17.61
N ILE A 112 -23.33 -41.74 17.38
CA ILE A 112 -24.67 -41.57 17.96
C ILE A 112 -24.80 -42.48 19.18
N GLN A 113 -25.04 -41.89 20.35
CA GLN A 113 -25.36 -42.59 21.61
C GLN A 113 -26.81 -42.26 22.05
N GLY A 114 -27.37 -42.99 23.01
CA GLY A 114 -28.73 -42.72 23.54
C GLY A 114 -29.83 -43.60 22.94
N SER A 115 -31.07 -43.13 22.91
CA SER A 115 -32.24 -43.85 22.35
C SER A 115 -32.59 -43.33 20.95
N ALA A 116 -33.51 -43.97 20.23
CA ALA A 116 -33.96 -43.46 18.92
C ALA A 116 -34.77 -42.15 19.01
N LYS A 117 -35.24 -41.78 20.22
CA LYS A 117 -35.99 -40.54 20.46
C LYS A 117 -35.11 -39.43 21.03
N GLU A 118 -34.00 -39.78 21.67
CA GLU A 118 -33.10 -38.85 22.37
C GLU A 118 -31.66 -39.31 22.12
N MET A 119 -30.98 -38.60 21.22
CA MET A 119 -29.68 -38.95 20.70
C MET A 119 -28.62 -37.98 21.23
N ARG A 120 -27.42 -38.50 21.49
CA ARG A 120 -26.22 -37.70 21.77
C ARG A 120 -25.23 -37.93 20.65
N LEU A 121 -24.93 -36.88 19.89
CA LEU A 121 -24.03 -36.89 18.74
C LEU A 121 -22.66 -36.43 19.22
N LYS A 122 -21.79 -37.37 19.57
CA LYS A 122 -20.44 -37.10 20.06
C LYS A 122 -19.42 -37.08 18.93
N PHE A 123 -18.54 -36.11 18.93
CA PHE A 123 -17.45 -35.99 17.96
C PHE A 123 -16.20 -35.40 18.61
N SER A 124 -15.06 -35.49 17.92
CA SER A 124 -13.84 -34.82 18.38
C SER A 124 -14.10 -33.31 18.50
N PRO A 125 -13.73 -32.67 19.63
CA PRO A 125 -14.03 -31.27 19.85
C PRO A 125 -13.57 -30.40 18.68
N LYS A 126 -14.48 -29.56 18.17
CA LYS A 126 -14.22 -28.64 17.07
C LYS A 126 -14.67 -27.25 17.48
N TYR A 127 -13.78 -26.27 17.36
CA TYR A 127 -14.07 -24.89 17.71
C TYR A 127 -15.05 -24.23 16.72
N GLY A 128 -16.03 -23.49 17.23
CA GLY A 128 -16.87 -22.62 16.42
C GLY A 128 -17.87 -21.81 17.23
N ALA A 129 -18.46 -20.81 16.58
CA ALA A 129 -19.59 -20.02 17.09
C ALA A 129 -20.92 -20.47 16.48
N HIS A 130 -20.86 -21.21 15.36
CA HIS A 130 -22.01 -21.70 14.61
C HIS A 130 -21.94 -23.20 14.44
N VAL A 131 -23.07 -23.86 14.63
CA VAL A 131 -23.24 -25.29 14.34
C VAL A 131 -24.33 -25.44 13.31
N ARG A 132 -24.05 -26.22 12.26
CA ARG A 132 -25.02 -26.52 11.20
C ARG A 132 -25.26 -28.02 11.08
N LEU A 133 -26.52 -28.41 11.22
CA LEU A 133 -27.04 -29.73 10.84
C LEU A 133 -27.49 -29.66 9.38
N ALA A 134 -26.85 -30.39 8.48
CA ALA A 134 -27.20 -30.44 7.07
C ALA A 134 -27.72 -31.83 6.71
N PHE A 135 -28.96 -31.89 6.24
CA PHE A 135 -29.68 -33.09 5.84
C PHE A 135 -29.68 -33.22 4.32
N LYS A 136 -29.18 -34.33 3.80
CA LYS A 136 -29.15 -34.66 2.37
C LYS A 136 -30.57 -34.92 1.87
N GLY A 137 -30.97 -34.25 0.80
CA GLY A 137 -32.27 -34.42 0.16
C GLY A 137 -32.37 -35.69 -0.71
N GLY A 138 -33.59 -36.07 -1.04
CA GLY A 138 -33.91 -37.12 -2.01
C GLY A 138 -35.27 -37.79 -1.77
N ASP A 139 -35.81 -38.41 -2.80
CA ASP A 139 -37.17 -39.01 -2.79
C ASP A 139 -37.36 -40.17 -1.79
N ARG A 140 -36.27 -40.69 -1.20
CA ARG A 140 -36.29 -41.80 -0.23
C ARG A 140 -36.25 -41.33 1.22
N VAL A 141 -36.12 -40.04 1.48
CA VAL A 141 -36.02 -39.50 2.84
C VAL A 141 -37.42 -39.33 3.43
N LYS A 142 -37.67 -39.97 4.57
CA LYS A 142 -38.96 -39.87 5.27
C LYS A 142 -39.04 -38.54 6.04
N PRO A 143 -40.24 -37.93 6.17
CA PRO A 143 -40.44 -36.76 7.01
C PRO A 143 -39.96 -37.00 8.43
N PHE A 144 -39.36 -35.98 9.04
CA PHE A 144 -38.89 -36.03 10.42
C PHE A 144 -39.15 -34.72 11.15
N MET A 145 -39.11 -34.79 12.47
CA MET A 145 -39.26 -33.64 13.35
C MET A 145 -38.07 -33.56 14.31
N VAL A 146 -37.54 -32.35 14.51
CA VAL A 146 -36.53 -32.03 15.52
C VAL A 146 -37.25 -31.31 16.66
N LYS A 147 -37.23 -31.89 17.86
CA LYS A 147 -37.95 -31.36 19.02
C LYS A 147 -37.10 -30.43 19.85
N GLU A 148 -35.87 -30.85 20.14
CA GLU A 148 -34.93 -30.11 20.99
C GLU A 148 -33.51 -30.41 20.52
N VAL A 149 -32.66 -29.38 20.51
CA VAL A 149 -31.23 -29.48 20.25
C VAL A 149 -30.48 -28.70 21.32
N SER A 150 -29.48 -29.34 21.93
CA SER A 150 -28.57 -28.73 22.87
C SER A 150 -27.12 -28.91 22.43
N VAL A 151 -26.27 -27.98 22.84
CA VAL A 151 -24.85 -27.95 22.46
C VAL A 151 -24.02 -28.07 23.72
N LEU A 152 -23.04 -28.98 23.72
CA LEU A 152 -22.06 -29.09 24.78
C LEU A 152 -20.66 -28.73 24.28
N LEU A 153 -20.01 -27.86 25.03
CA LEU A 153 -18.62 -27.46 24.83
C LEU A 153 -17.72 -28.34 25.70
N ALA A 154 -16.59 -28.75 25.15
CA ALA A 154 -15.54 -29.41 25.90
C ALA A 154 -14.85 -28.39 26.84
N ASP A 155 -14.58 -28.80 28.08
CA ASP A 155 -13.65 -28.04 28.91
C ASP A 155 -12.24 -28.15 28.32
N LYS A 156 -11.71 -27.01 27.86
CA LYS A 156 -10.33 -26.88 27.42
C LYS A 156 -9.48 -26.33 28.55
N GLU A 157 -8.45 -27.08 28.94
CA GLU A 157 -7.38 -26.50 29.76
C GLU A 157 -6.56 -25.56 28.87
N LEU A 158 -6.79 -24.25 29.04
CA LEU A 158 -6.07 -23.22 28.33
C LEU A 158 -4.62 -23.20 28.81
N LYS A 159 -3.70 -23.06 27.87
CA LYS A 159 -2.27 -22.95 28.16
C LYS A 159 -1.73 -21.65 27.60
N ASP A 160 -0.89 -20.98 28.38
CA ASP A 160 -0.14 -19.84 27.90
C ASP A 160 1.02 -20.27 26.98
N LEU A 161 1.83 -19.29 26.54
CA LEU A 161 3.00 -19.50 25.69
C LEU A 161 4.06 -20.44 26.29
N LYS A 162 4.07 -20.66 27.60
CA LYS A 162 4.99 -21.55 28.31
C LYS A 162 4.41 -22.95 28.50
N GLY A 163 3.18 -23.18 28.06
CA GLY A 163 2.44 -24.42 28.30
C GLY A 163 1.84 -24.49 29.71
N GLU A 164 1.87 -23.40 30.47
CA GLU A 164 1.31 -23.32 31.82
C GLU A 164 -0.19 -23.04 31.76
N LYS A 165 -0.94 -23.59 32.70
CA LYS A 165 -2.39 -23.41 32.76
C LYS A 165 -2.72 -21.93 32.97
N THR A 166 -3.53 -21.36 32.10
CA THR A 166 -3.98 -19.96 32.18
C THR A 166 -5.51 -19.88 32.25
N SER A 167 -6.02 -18.77 32.77
CA SER A 167 -7.45 -18.41 32.65
C SER A 167 -7.70 -17.40 31.52
N LEU A 168 -6.64 -16.85 30.93
CA LEU A 168 -6.69 -15.83 29.89
C LEU A 168 -6.74 -16.53 28.52
N ARG A 169 -7.94 -16.64 27.90
CA ARG A 169 -8.09 -17.33 26.60
C ARG A 169 -7.21 -16.72 25.53
N TYR A 170 -7.12 -15.39 25.46
CA TYR A 170 -6.31 -14.69 24.47
C TYR A 170 -4.80 -14.97 24.54
N MET A 171 -4.31 -15.64 25.59
CA MET A 171 -2.91 -16.08 25.71
C MET A 171 -2.65 -17.48 25.18
N ASP A 172 -3.67 -18.24 24.78
CA ASP A 172 -3.52 -19.56 24.16
C ASP A 172 -3.32 -19.41 22.64
N PRO A 173 -2.09 -19.63 22.11
CA PRO A 173 -1.79 -19.44 20.70
C PRO A 173 -2.46 -20.49 19.79
N THR A 174 -3.07 -21.54 20.37
CA THR A 174 -3.81 -22.56 19.61
C THR A 174 -5.24 -22.16 19.29
N LEU A 175 -5.73 -21.04 19.84
CA LEU A 175 -7.05 -20.50 19.54
C LEU A 175 -7.04 -19.65 18.26
N PRO A 176 -8.16 -19.61 17.51
CA PRO A 176 -8.29 -18.71 16.36
C PRO A 176 -8.08 -17.25 16.75
N VAL A 177 -7.52 -16.45 15.83
CA VAL A 177 -7.23 -15.03 16.06
C VAL A 177 -8.44 -14.27 16.56
N GLU A 178 -9.60 -14.40 15.90
CA GLU A 178 -10.80 -13.64 16.27
C GLU A 178 -11.25 -13.94 17.71
N GLU A 179 -11.10 -15.18 18.17
CA GLU A 179 -11.41 -15.52 19.56
C GLU A 179 -10.49 -14.81 20.54
N ARG A 180 -9.20 -14.77 20.23
CA ARG A 180 -8.21 -14.09 21.06
C ARG A 180 -8.47 -12.59 21.11
N VAL A 181 -8.89 -12.01 19.98
CA VAL A 181 -9.30 -10.60 19.90
C VAL A 181 -10.52 -10.32 20.78
N GLU A 182 -11.62 -11.06 20.63
CA GLU A 182 -12.83 -10.85 21.43
C GLU A 182 -12.57 -11.08 22.93
N SER A 183 -11.82 -12.14 23.25
CA SER A 183 -11.48 -12.45 24.64
C SER A 183 -10.68 -11.33 25.29
N LEU A 184 -9.71 -10.73 24.59
CA LEU A 184 -8.94 -9.62 25.13
C LEU A 184 -9.79 -8.35 25.23
N LEU A 185 -10.57 -8.00 24.20
CA LEU A 185 -11.42 -6.81 24.22
C LEU A 185 -12.44 -6.83 25.37
N SER A 186 -13.00 -8.00 25.69
CA SER A 186 -13.99 -8.18 26.76
C SER A 186 -13.48 -7.85 28.16
N VAL A 187 -12.16 -7.87 28.38
CA VAL A 187 -11.53 -7.57 29.67
C VAL A 187 -10.84 -6.20 29.69
N MET A 188 -10.79 -5.50 28.55
CA MET A 188 -10.18 -4.18 28.44
C MET A 188 -11.13 -3.10 28.97
N THR A 189 -10.61 -2.26 29.86
CA THR A 189 -11.27 -1.01 30.29
C THR A 189 -11.29 0.02 29.15
N PRO A 190 -12.13 1.07 29.20
CA PRO A 190 -12.05 2.19 28.27
C PRO A 190 -10.64 2.79 28.17
N GLU A 191 -9.92 2.85 29.28
CA GLU A 191 -8.54 3.30 29.36
C GLU A 191 -7.58 2.37 28.64
N ASP A 192 -7.71 1.06 28.84
CA ASP A 192 -6.91 0.06 28.11
C ASP A 192 -7.13 0.20 26.59
N LYS A 193 -8.38 0.41 26.17
CA LYS A 193 -8.71 0.64 24.76
C LYS A 193 -8.04 1.91 24.23
N MET A 194 -8.10 3.02 24.98
CA MET A 194 -7.40 4.26 24.63
C MET A 194 -5.87 4.12 24.65
N GLU A 195 -5.30 3.27 25.52
CA GLU A 195 -3.86 2.99 25.58
C GLU A 195 -3.39 2.19 24.36
N LEU A 196 -4.20 1.26 23.86
CA LEU A 196 -3.90 0.51 22.63
C LEU A 196 -3.79 1.41 21.40
N ILE A 197 -4.66 2.43 21.31
CA ILE A 197 -4.82 3.24 20.10
C ILE A 197 -4.00 4.54 20.12
N ARG A 198 -3.38 4.90 21.24
CA ARG A 198 -2.52 6.08 21.27
C ARG A 198 -1.17 5.79 20.66
N GLU A 199 -0.60 6.81 20.03
CA GLU A 199 0.69 6.72 19.35
C GLU A 199 1.66 7.73 19.97
N GLY A 200 2.91 7.31 20.15
CA GLY A 200 4.06 8.18 20.41
C GLY A 200 5.16 7.92 19.38
N TRP A 201 6.32 7.45 19.85
CA TRP A 201 7.34 6.79 19.02
C TRP A 201 7.05 5.29 18.80
N GLY A 202 5.77 4.95 18.82
CA GLY A 202 5.25 3.59 18.84
C GLY A 202 4.00 3.51 19.69
N ILE A 203 3.39 2.33 19.67
CA ILE A 203 2.27 1.94 20.52
C ILE A 203 2.87 1.37 21.81
N PRO A 204 2.54 1.91 23.00
CA PRO A 204 3.21 1.57 24.25
C PRO A 204 2.92 0.14 24.75
N GLY A 205 1.89 -0.52 24.22
CA GLY A 205 1.40 -1.80 24.74
C GLY A 205 0.66 -1.64 26.07
N ILE A 206 0.17 -2.75 26.63
CA ILE A 206 -0.63 -2.78 27.85
C ILE A 206 -0.09 -3.90 28.75
N PRO A 207 0.90 -3.59 29.63
CA PRO A 207 1.63 -4.62 30.37
C PRO A 207 0.78 -5.53 31.25
N HIS A 208 -0.25 -5.01 31.93
CA HIS A 208 -1.11 -5.82 32.80
C HIS A 208 -2.04 -6.75 32.01
N LEU A 209 -2.22 -6.52 30.71
CA LEU A 209 -2.94 -7.40 29.80
C LEU A 209 -2.01 -8.18 28.87
N TYR A 210 -0.70 -8.07 29.04
CA TYR A 210 0.32 -8.70 28.19
C TYR A 210 0.26 -8.27 26.72
N VAL A 211 -0.34 -7.12 26.42
CA VAL A 211 -0.35 -6.56 25.05
C VAL A 211 1.04 -5.99 24.77
N PRO A 212 1.77 -6.51 23.78
CA PRO A 212 3.13 -6.06 23.50
C PRO A 212 3.11 -4.65 22.87
N PRO A 213 4.17 -3.84 23.10
CA PRO A 213 4.33 -2.58 22.37
C PRO A 213 4.58 -2.84 20.88
N ILE A 214 4.43 -1.81 20.05
CA ILE A 214 4.92 -1.77 18.67
C ILE A 214 5.83 -0.55 18.55
N THR A 215 7.10 -0.76 18.23
CA THR A 215 8.03 0.33 17.93
C THR A 215 7.98 0.69 16.46
N LYS A 216 8.07 1.98 16.16
CA LYS A 216 8.08 2.50 14.78
C LYS A 216 9.25 3.43 14.52
N VAL A 217 9.54 3.65 13.24
CA VAL A 217 10.44 4.69 12.76
C VAL A 217 10.02 5.13 11.36
N GLU A 218 10.48 6.31 10.95
CA GLU A 218 10.54 6.66 9.53
C GLU A 218 11.69 5.91 8.87
N ALA A 219 11.43 5.38 7.68
CA ALA A 219 12.41 4.60 6.93
C ALA A 219 12.26 4.83 5.43
N VAL A 220 12.24 6.09 4.99
CA VAL A 220 11.98 6.42 3.57
C VAL A 220 13.17 6.07 2.68
N HIS A 221 14.40 6.26 3.18
CA HIS A 221 15.64 5.96 2.43
C HIS A 221 16.82 5.55 3.35
N GLY A 222 16.50 4.95 4.49
CA GLY A 222 17.42 4.63 5.58
C GLY A 222 16.70 4.77 6.92
N PHE A 223 17.30 4.29 8.02
CA PHE A 223 16.71 4.44 9.36
C PHE A 223 16.78 5.91 9.83
N SER A 224 15.63 6.58 9.94
CA SER A 224 15.54 8.00 10.32
C SER A 224 15.68 8.23 11.83
N TYR A 225 15.92 9.50 12.23
CA TYR A 225 16.02 10.02 13.62
C TYR A 225 17.11 9.43 14.55
N GLY A 226 17.77 8.33 14.17
CA GLY A 226 18.96 7.79 14.83
C GLY A 226 20.27 8.43 14.34
N SER A 227 21.38 7.69 14.43
CA SER A 227 22.63 8.04 13.74
C SER A 227 23.45 6.79 13.39
N GLY A 228 24.09 6.79 12.22
CA GLY A 228 25.05 5.76 11.80
C GLY A 228 24.52 4.62 10.92
N ALA A 229 23.21 4.51 10.65
CA ALA A 229 22.65 3.62 9.64
C ALA A 229 23.02 4.06 8.21
N THR A 230 22.91 3.17 7.22
CA THR A 230 23.16 3.53 5.81
C THR A 230 22.09 4.47 5.27
N ILE A 231 22.53 5.49 4.53
CA ILE A 231 21.66 6.45 3.83
C ILE A 231 21.71 6.16 2.32
N PHE A 232 20.59 5.72 1.77
CA PHE A 232 20.41 5.43 0.35
C PHE A 232 19.92 6.68 -0.41
N PRO A 233 19.92 6.67 -1.76
CA PRO A 233 19.24 7.71 -2.52
C PRO A 233 17.79 7.89 -2.06
N GLN A 234 17.33 9.13 -2.00
CA GLN A 234 15.95 9.44 -1.69
C GLN A 234 15.00 8.79 -2.72
N ALA A 235 13.74 8.57 -2.35
CA ALA A 235 12.78 7.78 -3.14
C ALA A 235 12.66 8.21 -4.62
N LEU A 236 12.74 9.51 -4.93
CA LEU A 236 12.70 9.98 -6.32
C LEU A 236 13.92 9.50 -7.12
N GLY A 237 15.09 9.46 -6.48
CA GLY A 237 16.29 8.83 -7.03
C GLY A 237 16.08 7.33 -7.24
N MET A 238 15.43 6.63 -6.31
CA MET A 238 15.08 5.21 -6.48
C MET A 238 14.09 5.00 -7.65
N GLY A 239 13.11 5.89 -7.83
CA GLY A 239 12.24 5.92 -9.01
C GLY A 239 13.02 6.07 -10.31
N ALA A 240 14.08 6.90 -10.31
CA ALA A 240 14.95 7.10 -11.48
C ALA A 240 15.79 5.86 -11.86
N THR A 241 15.90 4.87 -10.99
CA THR A 241 16.59 3.60 -11.30
C THR A 241 15.80 2.71 -12.25
N TRP A 242 14.45 2.78 -12.20
CA TRP A 242 13.55 1.85 -12.88
C TRP A 242 13.92 0.37 -12.65
N ASN A 243 14.47 0.06 -11.47
CA ASN A 243 15.03 -1.26 -11.15
C ASN A 243 14.36 -1.86 -9.91
N LYS A 244 13.25 -2.58 -10.13
CA LYS A 244 12.49 -3.29 -9.09
C LYS A 244 13.38 -4.17 -8.20
N LYS A 245 14.34 -4.88 -8.79
CA LYS A 245 15.20 -5.81 -8.06
C LYS A 245 16.14 -5.07 -7.10
N LEU A 246 16.80 -4.04 -7.58
CA LEU A 246 17.68 -3.22 -6.73
C LEU A 246 16.88 -2.53 -5.62
N THR A 247 15.67 -2.04 -5.92
CA THR A 247 14.78 -1.45 -4.92
C THR A 247 14.42 -2.45 -3.81
N GLU A 248 14.09 -3.70 -4.17
CA GLU A 248 13.85 -4.78 -3.20
C GLU A 248 15.09 -5.02 -2.31
N GLU A 249 16.28 -5.12 -2.91
CA GLU A 249 17.55 -5.32 -2.18
C GLU A 249 17.88 -4.15 -1.24
N VAL A 250 17.67 -2.90 -1.68
CA VAL A 250 17.83 -1.70 -0.84
C VAL A 250 16.86 -1.72 0.33
N ALA A 251 15.58 -2.02 0.07
CA ALA A 251 14.58 -2.14 1.12
C ALA A 251 14.93 -3.26 2.12
N MET A 252 15.46 -4.39 1.67
CA MET A 252 15.98 -5.44 2.58
C MET A 252 17.10 -4.93 3.47
N ALA A 253 18.05 -4.15 2.94
CA ALA A 253 19.13 -3.56 3.73
C ALA A 253 18.59 -2.57 4.78
N VAL A 254 17.71 -1.65 4.39
CA VAL A 254 17.06 -0.71 5.32
C VAL A 254 16.24 -1.45 6.37
N GLY A 255 15.51 -2.50 5.98
CA GLY A 255 14.69 -3.30 6.89
C GLY A 255 15.52 -4.09 7.88
N ASN A 256 16.65 -4.66 7.44
CA ASN A 256 17.62 -5.33 8.32
C ASN A 256 18.19 -4.36 9.36
N GLU A 257 18.60 -3.16 8.96
CA GLU A 257 19.10 -2.14 9.88
C GLU A 257 18.01 -1.64 10.84
N THR A 258 16.77 -1.52 10.38
CA THR A 258 15.63 -1.10 11.20
C THR A 258 15.29 -2.14 12.27
N LEU A 259 15.21 -3.41 11.90
CA LEU A 259 14.94 -4.52 12.81
C LEU A 259 16.07 -4.71 13.83
N SER A 260 17.33 -4.48 13.43
CA SER A 260 18.46 -4.62 14.37
C SER A 260 18.46 -3.56 15.47
N ALA A 261 17.83 -2.40 15.22
CA ALA A 261 17.52 -1.39 16.24
C ALA A 261 16.32 -1.72 17.12
N GLY A 262 15.65 -2.85 16.90
CA GLY A 262 14.47 -3.26 17.65
C GLY A 262 13.19 -2.54 17.22
N THR A 263 13.16 -1.98 16.01
CA THR A 263 11.98 -1.37 15.40
C THR A 263 11.22 -2.35 14.52
N MET A 264 9.92 -2.48 14.73
CA MET A 264 9.07 -3.41 13.97
C MET A 264 8.27 -2.77 12.84
N GLN A 265 7.97 -1.49 12.92
CA GLN A 265 7.16 -0.79 11.92
C GLN A 265 7.94 0.33 11.24
N ALA A 266 7.90 0.35 9.91
CA ALA A 266 8.37 1.45 9.10
C ALA A 266 7.20 2.26 8.56
N TRP A 267 7.28 3.58 8.69
CA TRP A 267 6.39 4.55 8.04
C TRP A 267 6.77 4.79 6.58
N SER A 268 6.72 3.72 5.79
CA SER A 268 7.23 3.67 4.43
C SER A 268 6.61 2.48 3.67
N PRO A 269 6.51 2.55 2.34
CA PRO A 269 6.95 3.65 1.46
C PRO A 269 5.91 4.76 1.25
N VAL A 270 6.37 5.88 0.69
CA VAL A 270 5.49 6.92 0.14
C VAL A 270 5.07 6.53 -1.28
N LEU A 271 3.76 6.42 -1.51
CA LEU A 271 3.13 6.00 -2.76
C LEU A 271 2.34 7.12 -3.45
N ASP A 272 2.63 8.36 -3.05
CA ASP A 272 2.07 9.55 -3.69
C ASP A 272 2.59 9.69 -5.13
N VAL A 273 1.68 10.00 -6.05
CA VAL A 273 2.02 10.32 -7.45
C VAL A 273 2.24 11.83 -7.57
N ALA A 274 3.49 12.25 -7.76
CA ALA A 274 3.87 13.66 -7.76
C ALA A 274 3.53 14.34 -9.09
N GLN A 275 2.57 15.27 -9.10
CA GLN A 275 2.13 15.97 -10.32
C GLN A 275 2.42 17.48 -10.32
N ASP A 276 3.03 18.01 -9.26
CA ASP A 276 3.40 19.42 -9.15
C ASP A 276 4.82 19.58 -8.60
N ALA A 277 5.75 19.96 -9.46
CA ALA A 277 7.16 20.08 -9.10
C ALA A 277 7.45 21.14 -8.02
N ARG A 278 6.51 22.03 -7.68
CA ARG A 278 6.69 23.01 -6.58
C ARG A 278 6.63 22.36 -5.20
N TRP A 279 5.94 21.23 -5.09
CA TRP A 279 5.70 20.56 -3.82
C TRP A 279 7.01 20.06 -3.19
N GLY A 280 7.19 20.37 -1.91
CA GLY A 280 8.36 20.02 -1.10
C GLY A 280 8.72 18.54 -1.15
N ARG A 281 7.71 17.68 -1.06
CA ARG A 281 7.87 16.24 -0.85
C ARG A 281 7.93 15.42 -2.15
N CYS A 282 8.16 16.06 -3.30
CA CYS A 282 8.43 15.33 -4.54
C CYS A 282 9.57 14.32 -4.35
N GLU A 283 10.57 14.67 -3.53
CA GLU A 283 11.73 13.84 -3.26
C GLU A 283 11.35 12.49 -2.63
N GLU A 284 10.31 12.47 -1.79
CA GLU A 284 9.83 11.28 -1.10
C GLU A 284 9.04 10.33 -2.02
N THR A 285 8.66 10.76 -3.23
CA THR A 285 7.86 9.94 -4.17
C THR A 285 8.73 9.17 -5.16
N PHE A 286 8.18 8.14 -5.80
CA PHE A 286 8.86 7.44 -6.90
C PHE A 286 8.62 8.08 -8.29
N GLY A 287 7.91 9.21 -8.38
CA GLY A 287 7.72 9.96 -9.63
C GLY A 287 6.27 10.38 -9.94
N GLU A 288 6.03 10.75 -11.19
CA GLU A 288 4.73 11.28 -11.67
C GLU A 288 3.79 10.23 -12.27
N ASP A 289 4.23 8.98 -12.36
CA ASP A 289 3.51 7.92 -13.06
C ASP A 289 2.95 6.84 -12.10
N PRO A 290 1.64 6.52 -12.16
CA PRO A 290 1.03 5.51 -11.30
C PRO A 290 1.64 4.11 -11.41
N VAL A 291 2.06 3.67 -12.61
CA VAL A 291 2.63 2.33 -12.81
C VAL A 291 4.05 2.27 -12.25
N LEU A 292 4.88 3.29 -12.51
CA LEU A 292 6.22 3.39 -11.92
C LEU A 292 6.15 3.38 -10.39
N VAL A 293 5.30 4.22 -9.80
CA VAL A 293 5.12 4.30 -8.34
C VAL A 293 4.61 2.97 -7.77
N SER A 294 3.64 2.33 -8.44
CA SER A 294 3.12 1.01 -8.03
C SER A 294 4.22 -0.06 -7.99
N GLN A 295 5.00 -0.16 -9.06
CA GLN A 295 5.97 -1.23 -9.27
C GLN A 295 7.22 -1.06 -8.38
N ILE A 296 7.74 0.16 -8.24
CA ILE A 296 8.89 0.46 -7.38
C ILE A 296 8.47 0.42 -5.90
N GLY A 297 7.33 1.01 -5.55
CA GLY A 297 6.80 0.96 -4.19
C GLY A 297 6.43 -0.45 -3.73
N GLY A 298 5.87 -1.28 -4.61
CA GLY A 298 5.62 -2.69 -4.34
C GLY A 298 6.90 -3.48 -4.10
N ALA A 299 7.96 -3.23 -4.88
CA ALA A 299 9.27 -3.86 -4.65
C ALA A 299 9.87 -3.45 -3.28
N TRP A 300 9.67 -2.21 -2.86
CA TRP A 300 10.09 -1.73 -1.54
C TRP A 300 9.36 -2.46 -0.40
N ILE A 301 8.02 -2.56 -0.48
CA ILE A 301 7.19 -3.30 0.49
C ILE A 301 7.63 -4.76 0.55
N LYS A 302 7.85 -5.40 -0.60
CA LYS A 302 8.33 -6.78 -0.67
C LYS A 302 9.65 -6.96 0.07
N GLY A 303 10.61 -6.04 -0.11
CA GLY A 303 11.89 -6.08 0.59
C GLY A 303 11.73 -6.00 2.10
N TYR A 304 10.91 -5.09 2.61
CA TYR A 304 10.60 -4.97 4.05
C TYR A 304 9.94 -6.21 4.62
N GLN A 305 8.90 -6.71 3.95
CA GLN A 305 8.17 -7.89 4.41
C GLN A 305 9.02 -9.15 4.38
N SER A 306 9.96 -9.27 3.43
CA SER A 306 10.91 -10.39 3.40
C SER A 306 11.81 -10.46 4.64
N MET A 307 12.02 -9.33 5.32
CA MET A 307 12.75 -9.24 6.59
C MET A 307 11.83 -9.38 7.83
N GLY A 308 10.51 -9.36 7.65
CA GLY A 308 9.53 -9.34 8.73
C GLY A 308 9.25 -7.93 9.31
N LEU A 309 9.62 -6.86 8.60
CA LEU A 309 9.32 -5.49 8.99
C LEU A 309 7.91 -5.09 8.52
N TYR A 310 7.14 -4.46 9.40
CA TYR A 310 5.80 -3.98 9.07
C TYR A 310 5.85 -2.73 8.24
N THR A 311 4.97 -2.69 7.24
CA THR A 311 4.89 -1.60 6.28
C THR A 311 3.73 -0.69 6.58
N THR A 312 3.90 0.58 6.24
CA THR A 312 2.86 1.62 6.37
C THR A 312 2.88 2.47 5.10
N PRO A 313 2.27 2.02 3.99
CA PRO A 313 2.18 2.83 2.79
C PRO A 313 1.47 4.16 3.09
N LYS A 314 1.99 5.26 2.55
CA LYS A 314 1.50 6.63 2.83
C LYS A 314 1.60 7.56 1.60
N HIS A 315 0.86 8.64 1.49
CA HIS A 315 -0.23 9.08 2.36
C HIS A 315 -1.57 8.87 1.63
N PHE A 316 -2.42 8.02 2.17
CA PHE A 316 -3.65 7.60 1.51
C PHE A 316 -4.78 8.64 1.68
N GLY A 317 -5.23 9.36 0.65
CA GLY A 317 -4.76 9.37 -0.74
C GLY A 317 -4.75 10.77 -1.37
N GLY A 318 -4.06 10.89 -2.50
CA GLY A 318 -4.04 12.11 -3.32
C GLY A 318 -3.04 13.18 -2.89
N HIS A 319 -2.22 12.92 -1.87
CA HIS A 319 -1.33 13.92 -1.28
C HIS A 319 -0.29 14.46 -2.26
N GLY A 320 0.11 13.66 -3.28
CA GLY A 320 1.06 14.06 -4.32
C GLY A 320 0.61 15.08 -5.38
N ALA A 321 -0.63 15.58 -5.30
CA ALA A 321 -1.13 16.64 -6.19
C ALA A 321 -1.80 17.78 -5.42
N PRO A 322 -1.11 18.42 -4.46
CA PRO A 322 -1.74 19.48 -3.70
C PRO A 322 -1.92 20.74 -4.56
N LEU A 323 -3.03 21.44 -4.39
CA LEU A 323 -3.33 22.66 -5.14
C LEU A 323 -2.25 23.73 -4.93
N GLY A 324 -1.63 24.13 -6.04
CA GLY A 324 -0.55 25.11 -6.04
C GLY A 324 0.82 24.56 -5.62
N GLY A 325 0.95 23.23 -5.48
CA GLY A 325 2.18 22.58 -5.04
C GLY A 325 2.54 22.95 -3.60
N ARG A 326 1.53 23.08 -2.73
CA ARG A 326 1.71 23.46 -1.31
C ARG A 326 1.44 22.28 -0.41
N ASP A 327 2.37 21.98 0.47
CA ASP A 327 2.29 20.82 1.32
C ASP A 327 1.04 20.82 2.19
N SER A 328 0.46 19.64 2.37
CA SER A 328 -0.79 19.44 3.12
C SER A 328 -1.99 20.29 2.67
N HIS A 329 -1.99 20.86 1.47
CA HIS A 329 -3.14 21.60 0.93
C HIS A 329 -4.26 20.66 0.44
N ASP A 330 -5.41 21.23 0.10
CA ASP A 330 -6.52 20.54 -0.59
C ASP A 330 -6.08 20.05 -1.98
N ILE A 331 -6.68 18.94 -2.45
CA ILE A 331 -6.23 18.23 -3.66
C ILE A 331 -7.10 18.50 -4.90
N GLY A 332 -8.34 18.98 -4.77
CA GLY A 332 -9.13 19.48 -5.92
C GLY A 332 -9.41 18.48 -7.07
N LEU A 333 -9.19 17.18 -6.83
CA LEU A 333 -9.32 16.12 -7.83
C LEU A 333 -10.75 15.58 -7.92
N SER A 334 -11.17 15.17 -9.12
CA SER A 334 -12.39 14.38 -9.28
C SER A 334 -12.18 12.93 -8.83
N GLU A 335 -13.27 12.22 -8.52
CA GLU A 335 -13.20 10.79 -8.18
C GLU A 335 -12.50 9.98 -9.30
N ARG A 336 -12.76 10.33 -10.55
CA ARG A 336 -12.12 9.70 -11.71
C ARG A 336 -10.60 9.88 -11.69
N GLU A 337 -10.11 11.10 -11.46
CA GLU A 337 -8.66 11.34 -11.36
C GLU A 337 -8.05 10.61 -10.14
N MET A 338 -8.77 10.55 -9.01
CA MET A 338 -8.35 9.76 -7.86
C MET A 338 -8.20 8.28 -8.22
N ARG A 339 -9.22 7.67 -8.86
CA ARG A 339 -9.24 6.24 -9.21
C ARG A 339 -8.31 5.87 -10.37
N GLU A 340 -8.07 6.77 -11.32
CA GLU A 340 -7.20 6.54 -12.49
C GLU A 340 -5.72 6.81 -12.21
N VAL A 341 -5.38 7.59 -11.16
CA VAL A 341 -3.99 8.01 -10.88
C VAL A 341 -3.60 7.79 -9.43
N HIS A 342 -4.19 8.55 -8.51
CA HIS A 342 -3.62 8.71 -7.16
C HIS A 342 -3.92 7.55 -6.22
N LEU A 343 -4.96 6.77 -6.51
CA LEU A 343 -5.33 5.57 -5.77
C LEU A 343 -4.73 4.29 -6.37
N VAL A 344 -4.20 4.36 -7.60
CA VAL A 344 -3.67 3.18 -8.31
C VAL A 344 -2.49 2.54 -7.57
N PRO A 345 -1.47 3.28 -7.07
CA PRO A 345 -0.41 2.68 -6.28
C PRO A 345 -0.87 2.00 -5.00
N PHE A 346 -1.82 2.61 -4.28
CA PHE A 346 -2.38 2.03 -3.06
C PHE A 346 -3.17 0.76 -3.36
N ARG A 347 -4.06 0.80 -4.36
CA ARG A 347 -4.79 -0.41 -4.78
C ARG A 347 -3.83 -1.52 -5.18
N HIS A 348 -2.78 -1.20 -5.94
CA HIS A 348 -1.76 -2.17 -6.33
C HIS A 348 -1.15 -2.83 -5.09
N VAL A 349 -0.69 -2.06 -4.10
CA VAL A 349 0.01 -2.67 -2.97
C VAL A 349 -0.93 -3.41 -2.01
N ILE A 350 -2.14 -2.90 -1.78
CA ILE A 350 -3.13 -3.56 -0.91
C ILE A 350 -3.59 -4.90 -1.50
N ARG A 351 -3.69 -5.01 -2.83
CA ARG A 351 -4.08 -6.25 -3.49
C ARG A 351 -2.97 -7.30 -3.58
N ASN A 352 -1.70 -6.88 -3.55
CA ASN A 352 -0.57 -7.77 -3.84
C ASN A 352 0.36 -8.04 -2.64
N TYR A 353 0.25 -7.28 -1.55
CA TYR A 353 1.09 -7.41 -0.36
C TYR A 353 0.27 -7.33 0.93
N ASP A 354 0.79 -7.92 2.01
CA ASP A 354 0.10 -7.96 3.32
C ASP A 354 0.45 -6.72 4.17
N CYS A 355 0.06 -5.52 3.72
CA CYS A 355 0.39 -4.29 4.45
C CYS A 355 -0.24 -4.29 5.85
N GLN A 356 0.59 -4.28 6.90
CA GLN A 356 0.13 -4.36 8.30
C GLN A 356 -0.55 -3.07 8.76
N SER A 357 -0.17 -1.94 8.17
CA SER A 357 -0.77 -0.65 8.44
C SER A 357 -0.79 0.25 7.21
N LEU A 358 -1.49 1.37 7.29
CA LEU A 358 -1.56 2.39 6.25
C LEU A 358 -1.75 3.75 6.90
N MET A 359 -1.04 4.77 6.39
CA MET A 359 -1.16 6.13 6.89
C MET A 359 -2.05 6.95 5.96
N MET A 360 -3.08 7.58 6.54
CA MET A 360 -3.98 8.46 5.81
C MET A 360 -3.36 9.84 5.55
N ALA A 361 -3.83 10.56 4.53
CA ALA A 361 -3.33 11.89 4.15
C ALA A 361 -3.99 13.05 4.92
N TYR A 362 -3.32 14.21 4.92
CA TYR A 362 -3.87 15.47 5.45
C TYR A 362 -5.01 16.09 4.63
N SER A 363 -5.21 15.63 3.40
CA SER A 363 -6.15 16.16 2.40
C SER A 363 -7.63 15.88 2.72
N ASP A 364 -8.50 16.28 1.81
CA ASP A 364 -9.89 15.86 1.72
C ASP A 364 -10.12 14.97 0.48
N PHE A 365 -11.18 14.16 0.53
CA PHE A 365 -11.71 13.41 -0.61
C PHE A 365 -13.09 13.96 -0.95
N LEU A 366 -13.20 14.66 -2.07
CA LEU A 366 -14.44 15.31 -2.53
C LEU A 366 -15.05 16.26 -1.48
N GLY A 367 -14.22 17.02 -0.76
CA GLY A 367 -14.63 17.95 0.28
C GLY A 367 -14.82 17.33 1.67
N VAL A 368 -14.64 16.02 1.81
CA VAL A 368 -14.67 15.33 3.12
C VAL A 368 -13.24 15.10 3.60
N PRO A 369 -12.80 15.70 4.72
CA PRO A 369 -11.49 15.44 5.30
C PRO A 369 -11.22 13.95 5.40
N VAL A 370 -10.04 13.50 4.93
CA VAL A 370 -9.70 12.07 4.99
C VAL A 370 -9.75 11.56 6.42
N ALA A 371 -9.44 12.43 7.40
CA ALA A 371 -9.52 12.14 8.84
C ALA A 371 -10.91 11.78 9.38
N LYS A 372 -11.96 11.88 8.56
CA LYS A 372 -13.31 11.41 8.89
C LYS A 372 -13.99 10.67 7.72
N SER A 373 -13.25 10.34 6.67
CA SER A 373 -13.83 9.82 5.43
C SER A 373 -14.04 8.30 5.49
N ARG A 374 -15.27 7.88 5.78
CA ARG A 374 -15.67 6.46 5.63
C ARG A 374 -15.60 6.00 4.18
N GLU A 375 -15.98 6.85 3.24
CA GLU A 375 -15.90 6.54 1.81
C GLU A 375 -14.49 6.09 1.39
N LEU A 376 -13.45 6.85 1.78
CA LEU A 376 -12.09 6.50 1.39
C LEU A 376 -11.48 5.39 2.26
N LEU A 377 -11.60 5.51 3.59
CA LEU A 377 -10.89 4.64 4.55
C LEU A 377 -11.60 3.32 4.86
N HIS A 378 -12.91 3.25 4.63
CA HIS A 378 -13.70 2.04 4.86
C HIS A 378 -14.19 1.46 3.52
N ASN A 379 -15.02 2.19 2.79
CA ASN A 379 -15.69 1.68 1.60
C ASN A 379 -14.68 1.31 0.49
N ILE A 380 -13.80 2.23 0.09
CA ILE A 380 -12.77 1.94 -0.92
C ILE A 380 -11.68 1.03 -0.34
N LEU A 381 -11.01 1.46 0.72
CA LEU A 381 -9.82 0.75 1.22
C LEU A 381 -10.12 -0.67 1.75
N ARG A 382 -11.18 -0.85 2.55
CA ARG A 382 -11.50 -2.13 3.19
C ARG A 382 -12.49 -2.94 2.38
N GLU A 383 -13.58 -2.35 1.91
CA GLU A 383 -14.65 -3.14 1.28
C GLU A 383 -14.38 -3.46 -0.19
N GLU A 384 -13.84 -2.50 -0.97
CA GLU A 384 -13.40 -2.75 -2.35
C GLU A 384 -12.09 -3.57 -2.34
N TRP A 385 -11.03 -3.09 -1.67
CA TRP A 385 -9.70 -3.71 -1.85
C TRP A 385 -9.31 -4.77 -0.80
N GLY A 386 -10.05 -4.89 0.29
CA GLY A 386 -9.81 -5.93 1.31
C GLY A 386 -8.68 -5.61 2.30
N PHE A 387 -8.34 -4.34 2.52
CA PHE A 387 -7.31 -3.98 3.50
C PHE A 387 -7.71 -4.46 4.92
N SER A 388 -6.84 -5.26 5.52
CA SER A 388 -7.07 -5.89 6.83
C SER A 388 -6.11 -5.44 7.93
N GLY A 389 -5.24 -4.46 7.64
CA GLY A 389 -4.37 -3.80 8.61
C GLY A 389 -5.06 -2.67 9.37
N PHE A 390 -4.31 -1.99 10.24
CA PHE A 390 -4.78 -0.81 10.97
C PHE A 390 -4.44 0.50 10.26
N ILE A 391 -5.24 1.53 10.47
CA ILE A 391 -5.01 2.86 9.89
C ILE A 391 -4.38 3.76 10.94
N VAL A 392 -3.29 4.43 10.60
CA VAL A 392 -2.67 5.46 11.42
C VAL A 392 -2.94 6.84 10.82
N SER A 393 -3.22 7.84 11.66
CA SER A 393 -3.30 9.22 11.21
C SER A 393 -1.91 9.75 10.88
N ASP A 394 -1.83 10.63 9.88
CA ASP A 394 -0.67 11.51 9.77
C ASP A 394 -0.58 12.46 10.98
N CYS A 395 0.59 13.07 11.17
CA CYS A 395 0.96 13.80 12.36
C CYS A 395 0.18 15.12 12.53
N GLY A 396 -0.79 15.09 13.44
CA GLY A 396 -1.72 16.20 13.68
C GLY A 396 -2.94 16.21 12.77
N ALA A 397 -3.12 15.23 11.88
CA ALA A 397 -4.23 15.18 10.93
C ALA A 397 -5.62 15.17 11.59
N ILE A 398 -5.77 14.45 12.71
CA ILE A 398 -7.03 14.47 13.50
C ILE A 398 -7.24 15.85 14.14
N GLY A 399 -6.17 16.49 14.62
CA GLY A 399 -6.23 17.84 15.18
C GLY A 399 -6.70 18.88 14.15
N ASN A 400 -6.34 18.69 12.88
CA ASN A 400 -6.76 19.56 11.76
C ASN A 400 -8.28 19.55 11.51
N LEU A 401 -9.03 18.59 12.07
CA LEU A 401 -10.51 18.63 12.07
C LEU A 401 -11.05 19.80 12.89
N THR A 402 -10.35 20.19 13.96
CA THR A 402 -10.79 21.26 14.88
C THR A 402 -10.23 22.64 14.53
N ALA A 403 -9.03 22.67 13.94
CA ALA A 403 -8.30 23.91 13.70
C ALA A 403 -7.41 23.81 12.47
N ARG A 404 -6.80 24.94 12.06
CA ARG A 404 -5.80 25.09 10.98
C ARG A 404 -6.25 24.79 9.55
N LYS A 405 -7.16 23.83 9.34
CA LYS A 405 -7.57 23.39 8.01
C LYS A 405 -9.07 23.17 7.85
N HIS A 406 -9.64 22.18 8.53
CA HIS A 406 -10.95 21.64 8.12
C HIS A 406 -12.15 22.23 8.85
N TYR A 407 -12.02 22.59 10.13
CA TYR A 407 -13.12 23.17 10.95
C TYR A 407 -14.42 22.33 10.94
N THR A 408 -14.31 21.00 10.94
CA THR A 408 -15.45 20.09 10.92
C THR A 408 -15.77 19.43 12.26
N ALA A 409 -15.02 19.76 13.31
CA ALA A 409 -15.28 19.35 14.69
C ALA A 409 -15.08 20.55 15.62
N LYS A 410 -15.93 20.70 16.64
CA LYS A 410 -15.86 21.85 17.56
C LYS A 410 -14.76 21.70 18.62
N ASP A 411 -14.36 20.46 18.92
CA ASP A 411 -13.38 20.12 19.95
C ASP A 411 -12.71 18.75 19.65
N LYS A 412 -11.70 18.39 20.46
CA LYS A 412 -10.92 17.15 20.29
C LYS A 412 -11.76 15.89 20.51
N ILE A 413 -12.84 15.94 21.29
CA ILE A 413 -13.69 14.78 21.57
C ILE A 413 -14.55 14.47 20.34
N GLU A 414 -15.11 15.51 19.72
CA GLU A 414 -15.82 15.38 18.45
C GLU A 414 -14.89 14.90 17.34
N ALA A 415 -13.67 15.47 17.24
CA ALA A 415 -12.67 15.03 16.27
C ALA A 415 -12.28 13.56 16.47
N ALA A 416 -12.09 13.12 17.73
CA ALA A 416 -11.79 11.73 18.05
C ALA A 416 -12.94 10.80 17.61
N ASN A 417 -14.20 11.15 17.91
CA ASN A 417 -15.35 10.36 17.49
C ASN A 417 -15.48 10.28 15.95
N GLN A 418 -15.19 11.36 15.23
CA GLN A 418 -15.19 11.37 13.76
C GLN A 418 -14.09 10.46 13.19
N ALA A 419 -12.88 10.50 13.76
CA ALA A 419 -11.76 9.66 13.33
C ALA A 419 -11.98 8.16 13.63
N LEU A 420 -12.50 7.84 14.82
CA LEU A 420 -12.88 6.47 15.20
C LEU A 420 -13.96 5.92 14.27
N ALA A 421 -14.97 6.73 13.93
CA ALA A 421 -16.03 6.35 12.98
C ALA A 421 -15.50 6.09 11.56
N ALA A 422 -14.36 6.69 11.18
CA ALA A 422 -13.68 6.44 9.93
C ALA A 422 -12.71 5.25 9.99
N GLY A 423 -12.56 4.60 11.15
CA GLY A 423 -11.68 3.44 11.33
C GLY A 423 -10.20 3.79 11.56
N ILE A 424 -9.89 5.02 11.96
CA ILE A 424 -8.52 5.46 12.26
C ILE A 424 -8.15 4.94 13.64
N ALA A 425 -7.26 3.94 13.64
CA ALA A 425 -6.85 3.25 14.83
C ALA A 425 -5.84 4.06 15.63
N THR A 426 -4.69 4.43 15.06
CA THR A 426 -3.69 5.19 15.84
C THR A 426 -3.56 6.64 15.40
N ASN A 427 -3.16 7.50 16.33
CA ASN A 427 -3.07 8.94 16.10
C ASN A 427 -1.64 9.45 16.27
N CYS A 428 -0.93 9.70 15.17
CA CYS A 428 0.25 10.55 15.25
C CYS A 428 -0.19 11.97 15.68
N GLY A 429 0.13 12.36 16.91
CA GLY A 429 -0.22 13.65 17.49
C GLY A 429 -1.08 13.56 18.74
N ASP A 430 -1.74 14.67 19.07
CA ASP A 430 -2.19 14.93 20.45
C ASP A 430 -3.70 14.78 20.68
N THR A 431 -4.46 14.17 19.76
CA THR A 431 -5.91 14.05 19.93
C THR A 431 -6.27 12.87 20.83
N TYR A 432 -5.84 11.65 20.49
CA TYR A 432 -6.09 10.48 21.36
C TYR A 432 -5.23 10.49 22.63
N ASN A 433 -4.09 11.18 22.59
CA ASN A 433 -3.23 11.43 23.76
C ASN A 433 -3.77 12.50 24.72
N ASP A 434 -4.84 13.21 24.35
CA ASP A 434 -5.40 14.26 25.19
C ASP A 434 -6.10 13.68 26.43
N LYS A 435 -5.81 14.24 27.61
CA LYS A 435 -6.38 13.79 28.88
C LYS A 435 -7.90 13.91 28.91
N GLU A 436 -8.47 14.92 28.26
CA GLU A 436 -9.92 15.12 28.20
C GLU A 436 -10.59 14.09 27.29
N VAL A 437 -9.93 13.68 26.20
CA VAL A 437 -10.41 12.62 25.30
C VAL A 437 -10.36 11.25 26.01
N ILE A 438 -9.28 10.97 26.74
CA ILE A 438 -9.17 9.75 27.55
C ILE A 438 -10.26 9.73 28.63
N GLN A 439 -10.49 10.86 29.32
CA GLN A 439 -11.57 10.96 30.31
C GLN A 439 -12.95 10.82 29.66
N ALA A 440 -13.15 11.39 28.45
CA ALA A 440 -14.39 11.25 27.69
C ALA A 440 -14.71 9.78 27.35
N ALA A 441 -13.70 8.93 27.14
CA ALA A 441 -13.92 7.49 26.96
C ALA A 441 -14.47 6.82 28.21
N LYS A 442 -13.99 7.21 29.40
CA LYS A 442 -14.51 6.71 30.69
C LYS A 442 -15.94 7.18 30.96
N ASP A 443 -16.23 8.42 30.61
CA ASP A 443 -17.53 9.05 30.85
C ASP A 443 -18.61 8.66 29.81
N GLY A 444 -18.28 7.80 28.83
CA GLY A 444 -19.19 7.39 27.75
C GLY A 444 -19.45 8.46 26.68
N ARG A 445 -18.59 9.48 26.57
CA ARG A 445 -18.64 10.54 25.55
C ARG A 445 -17.88 10.19 24.26
N ILE A 446 -17.05 9.15 24.30
CA ILE A 446 -16.52 8.50 23.10
C ILE A 446 -17.44 7.34 22.72
N ASN A 447 -17.73 7.19 21.44
CA ASN A 447 -18.50 6.07 20.92
C ASN A 447 -17.69 4.77 21.13
N MET A 448 -18.14 3.95 22.08
CA MET A 448 -17.46 2.72 22.49
C MET A 448 -17.44 1.66 21.39
N GLU A 449 -18.47 1.59 20.54
CA GLU A 449 -18.53 0.63 19.42
C GLU A 449 -17.43 0.93 18.40
N ASN A 450 -17.29 2.20 18.01
CA ASN A 450 -16.21 2.62 17.10
C ASN A 450 -14.82 2.42 17.72
N LEU A 451 -14.67 2.72 19.01
CA LEU A 451 -13.42 2.49 19.74
C LEU A 451 -13.06 1.00 19.78
N GLU A 452 -14.01 0.13 20.10
CA GLU A 452 -13.81 -1.31 20.09
C GLU A 452 -13.45 -1.84 18.71
N GLU A 453 -14.06 -1.31 17.64
CA GLU A 453 -13.77 -1.77 16.27
C GLU A 453 -12.35 -1.41 15.81
N VAL A 454 -11.85 -0.22 16.14
CA VAL A 454 -10.45 0.11 15.85
C VAL A 454 -9.48 -0.71 16.70
N CYS A 455 -9.79 -0.96 17.98
CA CYS A 455 -9.01 -1.85 18.83
C CYS A 455 -9.00 -3.28 18.27
N ARG A 456 -10.15 -3.78 17.79
CA ARG A 456 -10.31 -5.08 17.15
C ARG A 456 -9.40 -5.22 15.94
N THR A 457 -9.36 -4.20 15.08
CA THR A 457 -8.47 -4.16 13.92
C THR A 457 -7.00 -4.24 14.33
N MET A 458 -6.58 -3.48 15.35
CA MET A 458 -5.22 -3.52 15.86
C MET A 458 -4.87 -4.89 16.44
N LEU A 459 -5.69 -5.42 17.35
CA LEU A 459 -5.43 -6.72 17.98
C LEU A 459 -5.41 -7.85 16.96
N ARG A 460 -6.30 -7.82 15.95
CA ARG A 460 -6.30 -8.79 14.86
C ARG A 460 -4.97 -8.77 14.09
N MET A 461 -4.48 -7.58 13.74
CA MET A 461 -3.17 -7.42 13.11
C MET A 461 -2.07 -7.97 14.04
N MET A 462 -2.13 -7.64 15.34
CA MET A 462 -1.13 -8.08 16.32
C MET A 462 -1.07 -9.60 16.49
N PHE A 463 -2.22 -10.26 16.60
CA PHE A 463 -2.28 -11.72 16.73
C PHE A 463 -1.92 -12.43 15.43
N ARG A 464 -2.37 -11.95 14.25
CA ARG A 464 -2.01 -12.54 12.95
C ARG A 464 -0.51 -12.51 12.67
N ASN A 465 0.18 -11.51 13.21
CA ASN A 465 1.63 -11.37 13.06
C ASN A 465 2.41 -11.87 14.29
N GLU A 466 1.77 -12.63 15.19
CA GLU A 466 2.39 -13.31 16.33
C GLU A 466 3.14 -12.39 17.32
N LEU A 467 2.71 -11.13 17.49
CA LEU A 467 3.39 -10.20 18.41
C LEU A 467 3.30 -10.66 19.86
N PHE A 468 2.19 -11.29 20.26
CA PHE A 468 2.01 -11.77 21.63
C PHE A 468 2.98 -12.92 21.93
N GLU A 469 3.26 -13.76 20.92
CA GLU A 469 4.12 -14.94 21.03
C GLU A 469 5.61 -14.57 21.00
N LYS A 470 6.00 -13.68 20.09
CA LYS A 470 7.40 -13.37 19.79
C LYS A 470 7.91 -12.10 20.45
N ALA A 471 7.02 -11.14 20.72
CA ALA A 471 7.26 -9.81 21.31
C ALA A 471 8.69 -9.26 21.09
N PRO A 472 9.15 -9.08 19.83
CA PRO A 472 10.57 -8.80 19.56
C PRO A 472 10.94 -7.33 19.85
N ASN A 473 9.97 -6.48 20.17
CA ASN A 473 10.15 -5.05 20.40
C ASN A 473 11.10 -4.76 21.57
N LYS A 474 12.04 -3.85 21.33
CA LYS A 474 12.96 -3.35 22.35
C LYS A 474 12.88 -1.83 22.39
N PRO A 475 13.07 -1.19 23.55
CA PRO A 475 13.16 0.27 23.63
C PRO A 475 14.22 0.80 22.67
N LEU A 476 13.87 1.84 21.93
CA LEU A 476 14.78 2.51 21.01
C LEU A 476 15.85 3.28 21.78
N ASP A 477 17.11 3.08 21.39
CA ASP A 477 18.24 3.90 21.82
C ASP A 477 18.82 4.65 20.62
N TRP A 478 18.46 5.93 20.50
CA TRP A 478 18.85 6.82 19.41
C TRP A 478 20.36 7.12 19.38
N ASN A 479 21.08 6.89 20.48
CA ASN A 479 22.51 7.14 20.59
C ASN A 479 23.35 5.88 20.29
N LYS A 480 22.70 4.73 20.09
CA LYS A 480 23.37 3.47 19.84
C LYS A 480 23.54 3.21 18.35
N ILE A 481 24.75 2.83 17.97
CA ILE A 481 25.04 2.26 16.65
C ILE A 481 24.91 0.75 16.77
N TYR A 482 24.10 0.14 15.91
CA TYR A 482 23.81 -1.29 15.96
C TYR A 482 24.77 -2.08 15.06
N PRO A 483 25.13 -3.33 15.42
CA PRO A 483 25.96 -4.18 14.57
C PRO A 483 25.34 -4.38 13.18
N GLY A 484 26.18 -4.38 12.15
CA GLY A 484 25.76 -4.53 10.76
C GLY A 484 25.29 -3.23 10.09
N TRP A 485 25.05 -2.16 10.86
CA TRP A 485 24.78 -0.84 10.29
C TRP A 485 25.96 -0.33 9.48
N ASN A 486 25.66 0.28 8.34
CA ASN A 486 26.67 0.91 7.48
C ASN A 486 27.81 -0.05 7.09
N SER A 487 27.45 -1.32 6.89
CA SER A 487 28.35 -2.36 6.41
C SER A 487 28.95 -2.02 5.04
N ASP A 488 30.10 -2.62 4.71
CA ASP A 488 30.72 -2.42 3.39
C ASP A 488 29.79 -2.84 2.24
N SER A 489 28.98 -3.88 2.43
CA SER A 489 27.96 -4.29 1.46
C SER A 489 26.82 -3.28 1.32
N HIS A 490 26.35 -2.68 2.42
CA HIS A 490 25.30 -1.66 2.33
C HIS A 490 25.84 -0.36 1.71
N LYS A 491 27.09 0.01 1.99
CA LYS A 491 27.75 1.14 1.32
C LYS A 491 27.89 0.90 -0.19
N GLU A 492 28.35 -0.27 -0.61
CA GLU A 492 28.42 -0.56 -2.05
C GLU A 492 27.03 -0.58 -2.69
N MET A 493 26.02 -1.09 -1.99
CA MET A 493 24.63 -1.03 -2.47
C MET A 493 24.13 0.41 -2.58
N ALA A 494 24.44 1.30 -1.62
CA ALA A 494 24.12 2.72 -1.70
C ALA A 494 24.83 3.39 -2.88
N ARG A 495 26.09 3.04 -3.15
CA ARG A 495 26.83 3.50 -4.32
C ARG A 495 26.21 2.99 -5.62
N GLN A 496 25.77 1.73 -5.66
CA GLN A 496 25.09 1.14 -6.82
C GLN A 496 23.75 1.83 -7.09
N ALA A 497 22.93 2.03 -6.06
CA ALA A 497 21.68 2.77 -6.17
C ALA A 497 21.89 4.22 -6.64
N ALA A 498 22.93 4.89 -6.13
CA ALA A 498 23.31 6.22 -6.60
C ALA A 498 23.78 6.20 -8.07
N ARG A 499 24.57 5.21 -8.50
CA ARG A 499 24.97 5.08 -9.92
C ARG A 499 23.76 4.87 -10.83
N GLU A 500 22.87 3.96 -10.46
CA GLU A 500 21.71 3.58 -11.28
C GLU A 500 20.64 4.66 -11.39
N SER A 501 20.61 5.61 -10.44
CA SER A 501 19.67 6.73 -10.40
C SER A 501 20.14 7.98 -11.14
N ILE A 502 21.44 8.10 -11.45
CA ILE A 502 21.98 9.26 -12.18
C ILE A 502 21.40 9.30 -13.61
N VAL A 503 20.76 10.41 -13.94
CA VAL A 503 20.19 10.67 -15.27
C VAL A 503 21.06 11.67 -16.02
N MET A 504 21.62 11.26 -17.16
CA MET A 504 22.34 12.18 -18.04
C MET A 504 21.35 12.84 -19.02
N LEU A 505 21.12 14.14 -18.88
CA LEU A 505 20.18 14.88 -19.72
C LEU A 505 20.81 15.40 -21.01
N GLU A 506 22.06 15.84 -20.90
CA GLU A 506 22.84 16.44 -21.99
C GLU A 506 24.27 15.90 -21.99
N ASN A 507 24.84 15.67 -23.17
CA ASN A 507 26.26 15.34 -23.36
C ASN A 507 26.75 15.81 -24.74
N LYS A 508 26.92 17.13 -24.88
CA LYS A 508 27.35 17.77 -26.12
C LYS A 508 28.80 17.43 -26.42
N ASP A 509 29.09 17.27 -27.71
CA ASP A 509 30.42 16.95 -28.23
C ASP A 509 31.03 15.66 -27.65
N ASN A 510 30.22 14.80 -27.03
CA ASN A 510 30.64 13.62 -26.27
C ASN A 510 31.74 13.95 -25.23
N ILE A 511 31.60 15.06 -24.52
CA ILE A 511 32.57 15.48 -23.50
C ILE A 511 32.69 14.46 -22.36
N LEU A 512 31.59 13.81 -21.99
CA LEU A 512 31.59 12.72 -21.02
C LEU A 512 31.69 11.36 -21.73
N PRO A 513 32.47 10.40 -21.18
CA PRO A 513 33.21 10.50 -19.91
C PRO A 513 34.52 11.30 -20.03
N LEU A 514 34.91 11.98 -18.95
CA LEU A 514 36.17 12.70 -18.82
C LEU A 514 37.37 11.76 -18.66
N SER A 515 38.55 12.27 -19.01
CA SER A 515 39.81 11.59 -18.69
C SER A 515 40.18 11.75 -17.21
N LYS A 516 40.64 10.67 -16.58
CA LYS A 516 41.19 10.71 -15.20
C LYS A 516 42.53 11.43 -15.09
N ASN A 517 43.18 11.75 -16.22
CA ASN A 517 44.51 12.37 -16.28
C ASN A 517 44.47 13.81 -16.82
N MET A 518 43.35 14.52 -16.63
CA MET A 518 43.27 15.94 -16.99
C MET A 518 44.25 16.77 -16.16
N ARG A 519 44.69 17.92 -16.67
CA ARG A 519 45.65 18.76 -15.94
C ARG A 519 44.97 19.51 -14.80
N THR A 520 43.86 20.20 -15.05
CA THR A 520 43.14 20.95 -14.02
C THR A 520 41.61 20.81 -14.14
N ILE A 521 40.96 20.43 -13.03
CA ILE A 521 39.50 20.35 -12.91
C ILE A 521 39.05 21.36 -11.85
N ALA A 522 38.13 22.26 -12.20
CA ALA A 522 37.42 23.07 -11.22
C ALA A 522 36.20 22.28 -10.71
N VAL A 523 35.99 22.25 -9.40
CA VAL A 523 34.78 21.69 -8.76
C VAL A 523 34.13 22.82 -7.98
N LEU A 524 32.99 23.29 -8.45
CA LEU A 524 32.38 24.55 -8.02
C LEU A 524 30.94 24.34 -7.53
N GLY A 525 30.44 25.31 -6.76
CA GLY A 525 29.03 25.36 -6.33
C GLY A 525 28.82 24.91 -4.88
N PRO A 526 27.67 25.26 -4.28
CA PRO A 526 27.37 24.93 -2.89
C PRO A 526 27.39 23.42 -2.62
N GLY A 527 26.89 22.60 -3.55
CA GLY A 527 26.85 21.14 -3.39
C GLY A 527 28.16 20.40 -3.66
N ALA A 528 29.23 21.11 -4.04
CA ALA A 528 30.47 20.46 -4.46
C ALA A 528 31.17 19.72 -3.31
N ASP A 529 31.25 20.34 -2.12
CA ASP A 529 31.79 19.72 -0.91
C ASP A 529 30.75 19.50 0.21
N ASP A 530 29.48 19.83 -0.06
CA ASP A 530 28.35 19.68 0.86
C ASP A 530 27.21 18.90 0.18
N LEU A 531 27.30 17.56 0.23
CA LEU A 531 26.35 16.66 -0.41
C LEU A 531 24.99 16.71 0.31
N GLN A 532 23.92 16.90 -0.45
CA GLN A 532 22.55 16.93 0.08
C GLN A 532 21.93 15.51 0.05
N PRO A 533 21.63 14.90 1.20
CA PRO A 533 21.15 13.51 1.28
C PRO A 533 19.64 13.33 1.11
N GLY A 534 18.83 14.37 1.33
CA GLY A 534 17.36 14.27 1.45
C GLY A 534 16.84 14.61 2.85
N ASP A 535 15.56 14.94 2.92
CA ASP A 535 14.81 15.02 4.17
C ASP A 535 14.63 13.62 4.79
N TYR A 536 14.07 13.53 6.00
CA TYR A 536 14.02 12.29 6.78
C TYR A 536 15.40 11.62 7.02
N THR A 537 16.49 12.31 6.70
CA THR A 537 17.86 11.85 6.97
C THR A 537 18.15 11.99 8.48
N PRO A 538 18.71 10.94 9.12
CA PRO A 538 19.11 10.98 10.53
C PRO A 538 20.27 11.95 10.80
N LYS A 539 20.59 12.14 12.08
CA LYS A 539 21.80 12.88 12.45
C LYS A 539 23.04 12.20 11.85
N LEU A 540 23.80 12.96 11.07
CA LEU A 540 24.97 12.47 10.33
C LEU A 540 26.19 12.24 11.24
N LEU A 541 26.91 11.14 11.02
CA LEU A 541 28.24 10.94 11.59
C LEU A 541 29.31 11.68 10.77
N PRO A 542 30.43 12.13 11.39
CA PRO A 542 31.51 12.78 10.67
C PRO A 542 32.02 11.94 9.50
N GLY A 543 32.00 12.52 8.30
CA GLY A 543 32.48 11.87 7.07
C GLY A 543 31.58 10.74 6.55
N GLN A 544 30.36 10.59 7.06
CA GLN A 544 29.39 9.60 6.56
C GLN A 544 28.99 9.89 5.12
N LEU A 545 28.66 11.15 4.80
CA LEU A 545 28.40 11.59 3.43
C LEU A 545 29.72 11.80 2.68
N LYS A 546 29.80 11.28 1.47
CA LYS A 546 30.92 11.50 0.54
C LYS A 546 30.53 12.53 -0.50
N SER A 547 31.15 13.72 -0.41
CA SER A 547 30.90 14.81 -1.35
C SER A 547 31.35 14.50 -2.78
N VAL A 548 30.78 15.23 -3.75
CA VAL A 548 31.19 15.15 -5.16
C VAL A 548 32.69 15.47 -5.30
N LEU A 549 33.18 16.49 -4.58
CA LEU A 549 34.61 16.83 -4.51
C LEU A 549 35.45 15.65 -4.00
N THR A 550 34.99 14.96 -2.96
CA THR A 550 35.67 13.79 -2.40
C THR A 550 35.76 12.66 -3.43
N GLY A 551 34.63 12.34 -4.10
CA GLY A 551 34.60 11.32 -5.16
C GLY A 551 35.55 11.65 -6.32
N ILE A 552 35.55 12.90 -6.79
CA ILE A 552 36.44 13.34 -7.88
C ILE A 552 37.91 13.22 -7.48
N LYS A 553 38.29 13.71 -6.29
CA LYS A 553 39.67 13.63 -5.78
C LYS A 553 40.17 12.19 -5.68
N GLN A 554 39.28 11.24 -5.35
CA GLN A 554 39.61 9.82 -5.27
C GLN A 554 39.74 9.17 -6.65
N ALA A 555 38.99 9.64 -7.65
CA ALA A 555 38.93 9.01 -8.98
C ALA A 555 40.07 9.45 -9.93
N VAL A 556 40.55 10.69 -9.80
CA VAL A 556 41.55 11.26 -10.73
C VAL A 556 43.00 10.86 -10.37
N GLY A 557 43.89 10.95 -11.36
CA GLY A 557 45.32 10.72 -11.17
C GLY A 557 45.94 11.74 -10.20
N LYS A 558 46.99 11.32 -9.47
CA LYS A 558 47.69 12.17 -8.47
C LYS A 558 48.26 13.49 -9.04
N GLN A 559 48.45 13.58 -10.36
CA GLN A 559 48.95 14.77 -11.05
C GLN A 559 47.84 15.73 -11.48
N THR A 560 46.58 15.31 -11.46
CA THR A 560 45.43 16.15 -11.79
C THR A 560 45.20 17.15 -10.66
N LYS A 561 45.25 18.45 -10.99
CA LYS A 561 44.97 19.51 -10.04
C LYS A 561 43.46 19.71 -9.91
N VAL A 562 42.88 19.29 -8.79
CA VAL A 562 41.48 19.57 -8.45
C VAL A 562 41.41 20.86 -7.64
N VAL A 563 40.70 21.87 -8.15
CA VAL A 563 40.54 23.17 -7.49
C VAL A 563 39.09 23.36 -7.09
N TYR A 564 38.85 23.55 -5.80
CA TYR A 564 37.51 23.75 -5.24
C TYR A 564 37.24 25.24 -4.97
N GLU A 565 36.02 25.67 -5.25
CA GLU A 565 35.49 26.96 -4.79
C GLU A 565 33.95 26.89 -4.71
N GLN A 566 33.39 27.25 -3.56
CA GLN A 566 31.95 27.17 -3.32
C GLN A 566 31.16 28.15 -4.22
N GLY A 567 31.66 29.37 -4.38
CA GLY A 567 31.03 30.40 -5.20
C GLY A 567 29.83 31.08 -4.53
N CYS A 568 28.81 30.34 -4.11
CA CYS A 568 27.69 30.86 -3.32
C CYS A 568 27.16 29.82 -2.33
N ASP A 569 26.35 30.26 -1.37
CA ASP A 569 25.54 29.38 -0.54
C ASP A 569 24.33 28.81 -1.33
N PHE A 570 23.68 27.76 -0.80
CA PHE A 570 22.47 27.19 -1.41
C PHE A 570 21.33 28.21 -1.52
N THR A 571 21.12 29.04 -0.50
CA THR A 571 19.87 29.83 -0.37
C THR A 571 20.12 31.32 -0.11
N SER A 572 21.28 31.70 0.41
CA SER A 572 21.61 33.09 0.71
C SER A 572 21.61 33.98 -0.53
N LEU A 573 21.01 35.16 -0.37
CA LEU A 573 21.08 36.27 -1.35
C LEU A 573 22.19 37.27 -1.03
N GLY A 574 22.92 37.08 0.07
CA GLY A 574 23.91 38.01 0.60
C GLY A 574 25.30 37.90 -0.06
N GLU A 575 26.34 38.09 0.75
CA GLU A 575 27.73 38.00 0.29
C GLU A 575 28.01 36.64 -0.35
N ASN A 576 28.74 36.66 -1.47
CA ASN A 576 29.10 35.48 -2.24
C ASN A 576 30.49 35.66 -2.86
N ASN A 577 31.05 34.56 -3.36
CA ASN A 577 32.37 34.46 -3.96
C ASN A 577 32.31 34.10 -5.46
N ILE A 578 31.25 34.50 -6.17
CA ILE A 578 31.07 34.17 -7.59
C ILE A 578 32.27 34.63 -8.44
N ALA A 579 32.81 35.82 -8.18
CA ALA A 579 34.00 36.32 -8.89
C ALA A 579 35.24 35.41 -8.70
N LYS A 580 35.38 34.80 -7.52
CA LYS A 580 36.45 33.82 -7.24
C LYS A 580 36.19 32.50 -7.97
N ALA A 581 34.95 32.02 -8.00
CA ALA A 581 34.55 30.84 -8.76
C ALA A 581 34.81 31.02 -10.27
N VAL A 582 34.48 32.19 -10.84
CA VAL A 582 34.78 32.57 -12.23
C VAL A 582 36.28 32.56 -12.50
N LYS A 583 37.09 33.10 -11.58
CA LYS A 583 38.56 33.06 -11.70
C LYS A 583 39.08 31.62 -11.72
N VAL A 584 38.60 30.76 -10.81
CA VAL A 584 38.96 29.33 -10.77
C VAL A 584 38.55 28.63 -12.05
N ALA A 585 37.32 28.85 -12.54
CA ALA A 585 36.83 28.30 -13.80
C ALA A 585 37.74 28.67 -14.98
N SER A 586 38.08 29.96 -15.13
CA SER A 586 38.91 30.46 -16.24
C SER A 586 40.30 29.81 -16.32
N GLN A 587 40.82 29.30 -15.20
CA GLN A 587 42.14 28.67 -15.07
C GLN A 587 42.11 27.14 -15.18
N SER A 588 40.93 26.54 -15.32
CA SER A 588 40.75 25.09 -15.41
C SER A 588 40.51 24.63 -16.85
N ASP A 589 40.70 23.34 -17.09
CA ASP A 589 40.45 22.74 -18.40
C ASP A 589 38.97 22.35 -18.56
N VAL A 590 38.32 21.98 -17.46
CA VAL A 590 36.88 21.70 -17.35
C VAL A 590 36.35 22.16 -15.99
N VAL A 591 35.06 22.48 -15.93
CA VAL A 591 34.35 22.85 -14.71
C VAL A 591 33.24 21.84 -14.43
N LEU A 592 33.26 21.30 -13.22
CA LEU A 592 32.19 20.50 -12.63
C LEU A 592 31.44 21.40 -11.66
N LEU A 593 30.22 21.81 -12.01
CA LEU A 593 29.42 22.77 -11.24
C LEU A 593 28.26 22.04 -10.57
N VAL A 594 28.26 22.00 -9.24
CA VAL A 594 27.31 21.25 -8.42
C VAL A 594 26.31 22.19 -7.75
N LEU A 595 25.07 22.17 -8.24
CA LEU A 595 23.98 23.06 -7.83
C LEU A 595 22.73 22.26 -7.47
N GLY A 596 21.75 22.89 -6.82
CA GLY A 596 20.42 22.32 -6.63
C GLY A 596 19.77 22.71 -5.29
N ASP A 597 19.03 21.76 -4.72
CA ASP A 597 18.29 21.93 -3.46
C ASP A 597 19.22 21.97 -2.25
N CYS A 598 18.78 22.61 -1.16
CA CYS A 598 19.23 22.28 0.19
C CYS A 598 18.19 21.34 0.81
N SER A 599 18.56 20.07 0.99
CA SER A 599 17.74 19.05 1.64
C SER A 599 18.66 18.16 2.45
N THR A 600 18.59 18.32 3.77
CA THR A 600 19.55 17.78 4.73
C THR A 600 18.86 17.24 5.97
N SER A 601 19.64 16.56 6.80
CA SER A 601 19.22 15.92 8.06
C SER A 601 18.29 16.80 8.89
N GLU A 602 17.27 16.17 9.48
CA GLU A 602 16.34 16.83 10.40
C GLU A 602 17.00 17.43 11.65
N ALA A 603 18.19 16.94 12.01
CA ALA A 603 18.99 17.52 13.10
C ALA A 603 19.65 18.86 12.74
N THR A 604 19.66 19.25 11.46
CA THR A 604 20.24 20.52 10.99
C THR A 604 19.15 21.57 10.94
N THR A 605 19.19 22.52 11.86
CA THR A 605 18.10 23.51 12.09
C THR A 605 18.50 24.96 11.81
N ASP A 606 19.79 25.19 11.51
CA ASP A 606 20.39 26.50 11.25
C ASP A 606 20.48 26.83 9.75
N VAL A 607 19.90 26.00 8.89
CA VAL A 607 19.86 26.20 7.44
C VAL A 607 18.42 26.27 6.94
N TYR A 608 18.19 27.07 5.90
CA TYR A 608 16.91 27.11 5.20
C TYR A 608 16.87 25.99 4.16
N LYS A 609 16.03 24.97 4.39
CA LYS A 609 15.79 23.88 3.43
C LYS A 609 14.89 24.36 2.29
N THR A 610 15.17 23.89 1.08
CA THR A 610 14.38 24.22 -0.12
C THR A 610 13.51 23.08 -0.59
N SER A 611 13.73 21.86 -0.09
CA SER A 611 12.98 20.65 -0.44
C SER A 611 12.73 19.79 0.81
N GLY A 612 11.76 18.89 0.73
CA GLY A 612 11.25 18.09 1.84
C GLY A 612 9.93 18.62 2.44
N GLU A 613 9.44 17.93 3.46
CA GLU A 613 8.20 18.27 4.18
C GLU A 613 8.15 19.75 4.60
N ASN A 614 7.05 20.45 4.33
CA ASN A 614 6.85 21.89 4.56
C ASN A 614 7.82 22.85 3.83
N HIS A 615 8.62 22.37 2.88
CA HIS A 615 9.59 23.15 2.12
C HIS A 615 9.23 23.25 0.63
N ASP A 616 8.03 23.77 0.35
CA ASP A 616 7.56 24.05 -1.00
C ASP A 616 8.28 25.24 -1.65
N TYR A 617 8.43 25.22 -2.96
CA TYR A 617 9.12 26.26 -3.70
C TYR A 617 8.23 26.93 -4.77
N ALA A 618 8.01 28.24 -4.65
CA ALA A 618 7.09 28.99 -5.51
C ALA A 618 7.64 29.26 -6.94
N THR A 619 8.89 28.92 -7.20
CA THR A 619 9.58 29.04 -8.49
C THR A 619 10.30 27.73 -8.78
N LEU A 620 10.80 27.58 -10.01
CA LEU A 620 11.69 26.48 -10.40
C LEU A 620 13.03 27.01 -10.89
N ILE A 621 13.40 28.25 -10.54
CA ILE A 621 14.76 28.77 -10.73
C ILE A 621 15.62 28.22 -9.58
N LEU A 622 16.89 27.91 -9.86
CA LEU A 622 17.81 27.40 -8.82
C LEU A 622 17.88 28.37 -7.63
N PRO A 623 17.84 27.87 -6.37
CA PRO A 623 17.74 28.72 -5.20
C PRO A 623 18.92 29.67 -4.98
N GLY A 624 18.69 30.73 -4.21
CA GLY A 624 19.72 31.69 -3.81
C GLY A 624 20.40 32.36 -5.02
N LYS A 625 21.73 32.30 -5.06
CA LYS A 625 22.56 32.87 -6.15
C LYS A 625 23.07 31.81 -7.13
N GLN A 626 22.55 30.59 -7.08
CA GLN A 626 23.04 29.47 -7.87
C GLN A 626 22.84 29.67 -9.39
N GLN A 627 21.71 30.26 -9.80
CA GLN A 627 21.48 30.61 -11.21
C GLN A 627 22.49 31.65 -11.72
N GLU A 628 22.82 32.66 -10.90
CA GLU A 628 23.82 33.69 -11.24
C GLU A 628 25.23 33.06 -11.35
N LEU A 629 25.57 32.16 -10.43
CA LEU A 629 26.82 31.41 -10.47
C LEU A 629 26.94 30.56 -11.75
N LEU A 630 25.87 29.85 -12.14
CA LEU A 630 25.81 29.05 -13.37
C LEU A 630 26.13 29.90 -14.60
N GLU A 631 25.43 31.02 -14.76
CA GLU A 631 25.59 31.89 -15.92
C GLU A 631 26.98 32.54 -15.95
N ALA A 632 27.47 33.05 -14.82
CA ALA A 632 28.78 33.67 -14.71
C ALA A 632 29.92 32.69 -15.02
N VAL A 633 29.83 31.45 -14.54
CA VAL A 633 30.83 30.41 -14.81
C VAL A 633 30.79 29.98 -16.27
N CYS A 634 29.60 29.81 -16.87
CA CYS A 634 29.47 29.49 -18.28
C CYS A 634 30.01 30.61 -19.19
N ALA A 635 29.87 31.88 -18.78
CA ALA A 635 30.39 33.03 -19.52
C ALA A 635 31.93 33.06 -19.64
N THR A 636 32.66 32.23 -18.88
CA THR A 636 34.12 32.06 -19.06
C THR A 636 34.50 31.36 -20.38
N GLY A 637 33.54 30.74 -21.07
CA GLY A 637 33.76 29.96 -22.28
C GLY A 637 34.41 28.58 -22.04
N LYS A 638 34.60 28.20 -20.77
CA LYS A 638 35.11 26.87 -20.41
C LYS A 638 34.02 25.80 -20.53
N PRO A 639 34.37 24.54 -20.83
CA PRO A 639 33.41 23.46 -20.77
C PRO A 639 32.87 23.29 -19.34
N VAL A 640 31.57 23.54 -19.15
CA VAL A 640 30.87 23.37 -17.87
C VAL A 640 29.98 22.13 -17.93
N ILE A 641 30.11 21.27 -16.93
CA ILE A 641 29.24 20.13 -16.68
C ILE A 641 28.44 20.45 -15.42
N LEU A 642 27.12 20.56 -15.55
CA LEU A 642 26.21 20.73 -14.43
C LEU A 642 25.94 19.37 -13.78
N ILE A 643 26.08 19.31 -12.47
CA ILE A 643 25.69 18.18 -11.62
C ILE A 643 24.60 18.71 -10.70
N LEU A 644 23.36 18.32 -10.97
CA LEU A 644 22.18 18.79 -10.25
C LEU A 644 21.84 17.82 -9.11
N GLN A 645 21.91 18.31 -7.87
CA GLN A 645 21.40 17.61 -6.69
C GLN A 645 20.00 18.15 -6.33
N ALA A 646 18.94 17.44 -6.71
CA ALA A 646 17.59 17.97 -6.60
C ALA A 646 16.58 16.95 -6.09
N GLY A 647 15.66 17.41 -5.24
CA GLY A 647 14.49 16.68 -4.78
C GLY A 647 13.29 16.81 -5.74
N ARG A 648 13.42 17.64 -6.77
CA ARG A 648 12.34 17.98 -7.73
C ARG A 648 12.89 18.40 -9.11
N PRO A 649 12.05 18.44 -10.15
CA PRO A 649 12.40 19.09 -11.41
C PRO A 649 12.63 20.60 -11.28
N TYR A 650 13.68 21.13 -11.91
CA TYR A 650 13.98 22.56 -12.01
C TYR A 650 13.86 23.07 -13.45
N ASN A 651 13.70 24.38 -13.63
CA ASN A 651 13.87 25.02 -14.93
C ASN A 651 15.36 25.03 -15.32
N LEU A 652 15.73 24.12 -16.21
CA LEU A 652 17.09 23.99 -16.71
C LEU A 652 17.30 24.60 -18.10
N SER A 653 16.40 25.48 -18.57
CA SER A 653 16.45 25.99 -19.95
C SER A 653 17.79 26.66 -20.26
N LYS A 654 18.29 27.50 -19.36
CA LYS A 654 19.58 28.18 -19.54
C LYS A 654 20.78 27.23 -19.38
N ALA A 655 20.70 26.26 -18.48
CA ALA A 655 21.71 25.21 -18.35
C ALA A 655 21.80 24.36 -19.63
N SER A 656 20.66 23.96 -20.20
CA SER A 656 20.58 23.18 -21.45
C SER A 656 21.21 23.95 -22.61
N GLU A 657 21.07 25.28 -22.66
CA GLU A 657 21.74 26.11 -23.66
C GLU A 657 23.27 26.15 -23.44
N LEU A 658 23.70 26.47 -22.21
CA LEU A 658 25.08 26.87 -21.92
C LEU A 658 26.02 25.73 -21.55
N CYS A 659 25.55 24.71 -20.83
CA CYS A 659 26.38 23.61 -20.35
C CYS A 659 26.71 22.62 -21.47
N LYS A 660 27.86 21.96 -21.33
CA LYS A 660 28.30 20.89 -22.22
C LYS A 660 27.72 19.53 -21.82
N ALA A 661 27.47 19.31 -20.54
CA ALA A 661 26.70 18.17 -20.07
C ALA A 661 25.87 18.54 -18.83
N ILE A 662 24.81 17.77 -18.60
CA ILE A 662 23.94 17.90 -17.42
C ILE A 662 23.69 16.50 -16.87
N LEU A 663 24.07 16.29 -15.61
CA LEU A 663 23.75 15.10 -14.83
C LEU A 663 22.77 15.49 -13.73
N VAL A 664 21.69 14.73 -13.58
CA VAL A 664 20.80 14.81 -12.41
C VAL A 664 21.16 13.66 -11.50
N ASN A 665 21.68 13.99 -10.32
CA ASN A 665 22.06 13.04 -9.30
C ASN A 665 20.98 12.86 -8.22
N TRP A 666 19.87 13.59 -8.33
CA TRP A 666 18.82 13.65 -7.33
C TRP A 666 19.40 13.96 -5.93
N LEU A 667 18.87 13.33 -4.89
CA LEU A 667 19.44 13.32 -3.55
C LEU A 667 20.04 11.92 -3.33
N PRO A 668 21.35 11.74 -3.55
CA PRO A 668 21.93 10.43 -3.88
C PRO A 668 22.33 9.56 -2.68
N GLY A 669 22.02 9.97 -1.46
CA GLY A 669 22.47 9.29 -0.25
C GLY A 669 23.99 9.34 -0.03
N GLN A 670 24.52 8.54 0.89
CA GLN A 670 25.86 8.77 1.45
C GLN A 670 27.03 8.52 0.48
N GLU A 671 26.85 7.67 -0.53
CA GLU A 671 27.87 7.34 -1.54
C GLU A 671 27.67 8.11 -2.86
N GLY A 672 26.87 9.18 -2.84
CA GLY A 672 26.55 9.97 -4.03
C GLY A 672 27.75 10.57 -4.74
N GLY A 673 28.74 11.10 -4.01
CA GLY A 673 29.95 11.66 -4.60
C GLY A 673 30.78 10.63 -5.40
N PRO A 674 31.17 9.49 -4.79
CA PRO A 674 31.83 8.39 -5.51
C PRO A 674 31.04 7.86 -6.70
N ALA A 675 29.71 7.70 -6.59
CA ALA A 675 28.86 7.29 -7.72
C ALA A 675 28.88 8.33 -8.86
N THR A 676 28.86 9.62 -8.52
CA THR A 676 28.99 10.71 -9.50
C THR A 676 30.32 10.63 -10.25
N ALA A 677 31.42 10.37 -9.53
CA ALA A 677 32.73 10.21 -10.14
C ALA A 677 32.78 9.00 -11.10
N ASP A 678 32.15 7.88 -10.73
CA ASP A 678 32.08 6.69 -11.59
C ASP A 678 31.43 7.01 -12.94
N VAL A 679 30.35 7.81 -12.94
CA VAL A 679 29.70 8.29 -14.16
C VAL A 679 30.61 9.26 -14.91
N LEU A 680 31.09 10.32 -14.25
CA LEU A 680 31.89 11.38 -14.89
C LEU A 680 33.11 10.83 -15.61
N PHE A 681 33.78 9.82 -15.05
CA PHE A 681 35.00 9.24 -15.61
C PHE A 681 34.78 7.92 -16.36
N GLY A 682 33.51 7.48 -16.50
CA GLY A 682 33.13 6.36 -17.35
C GLY A 682 33.44 4.97 -16.79
N ASP A 683 33.66 4.86 -15.47
CA ASP A 683 33.68 3.59 -14.75
C ASP A 683 32.27 2.97 -14.68
N TYR A 684 31.24 3.82 -14.73
CA TYR A 684 29.84 3.44 -14.89
C TYR A 684 29.21 4.16 -16.09
N ASN A 685 28.42 3.43 -16.86
CA ASN A 685 27.63 3.99 -17.97
C ASN A 685 26.23 4.34 -17.44
N PRO A 686 25.85 5.64 -17.39
CA PRO A 686 24.58 6.05 -16.81
C PRO A 686 23.39 5.47 -17.59
N ALA A 687 22.39 5.03 -16.83
CA ALA A 687 21.17 4.44 -17.37
C ALA A 687 19.92 4.83 -16.56
N GLY A 688 20.03 5.80 -15.65
CA GLY A 688 18.85 6.38 -15.00
C GLY A 688 17.90 6.98 -16.03
N ARG A 689 16.61 7.00 -15.71
CA ARG A 689 15.56 7.62 -16.51
C ARG A 689 14.73 8.55 -15.65
N LEU A 690 14.32 9.70 -16.19
CA LEU A 690 13.53 10.68 -15.46
C LEU A 690 12.22 10.07 -14.92
N PRO A 691 11.99 10.05 -13.60
CA PRO A 691 10.72 9.66 -13.00
C PRO A 691 9.69 10.81 -13.01
N MET A 692 10.12 12.03 -13.35
CA MET A 692 9.28 13.22 -13.49
C MET A 692 9.73 14.07 -14.68
N THR A 693 8.77 14.74 -15.30
CA THR A 693 8.95 15.65 -16.45
C THR A 693 9.58 16.97 -15.99
N PHE A 694 10.56 17.47 -16.75
CA PHE A 694 11.21 18.75 -16.46
C PHE A 694 10.55 19.90 -17.25
N PRO A 695 10.00 20.92 -16.57
CA PRO A 695 9.40 22.07 -17.23
C PRO A 695 10.46 23.08 -17.71
N ARG A 696 10.06 23.92 -18.66
CA ARG A 696 10.78 25.13 -19.10
C ARG A 696 10.47 26.34 -18.22
N HIS A 697 9.32 26.36 -17.56
CA HIS A 697 8.90 27.44 -16.68
C HIS A 697 7.88 26.95 -15.66
N VAL A 698 7.87 27.54 -14.46
CA VAL A 698 6.91 27.18 -13.39
C VAL A 698 5.44 27.37 -13.82
N GLY A 699 5.18 28.31 -14.74
CA GLY A 699 3.86 28.54 -15.33
C GLY A 699 3.33 27.42 -16.22
N GLN A 700 4.15 26.41 -16.54
CA GLN A 700 3.67 25.20 -17.21
C GLN A 700 2.95 24.23 -16.25
N LEU A 701 3.11 24.40 -14.93
CA LEU A 701 2.58 23.46 -13.97
C LEU A 701 1.05 23.57 -13.81
N PRO A 702 0.35 22.44 -13.60
CA PRO A 702 0.89 21.07 -13.55
C PRO A 702 1.30 20.56 -14.95
N LEU A 703 2.44 19.88 -15.03
CA LEU A 703 3.03 19.35 -16.27
C LEU A 703 3.48 17.90 -16.06
N TYR A 704 2.84 16.97 -16.77
CA TYR A 704 3.14 15.53 -16.74
C TYR A 704 2.84 14.91 -18.10
N TYR A 705 3.50 13.79 -18.42
CA TYR A 705 3.51 13.24 -19.78
C TYR A 705 2.13 12.73 -20.27
N ASN A 706 1.29 12.24 -19.36
CA ASN A 706 0.01 11.58 -19.66
C ASN A 706 -1.20 12.52 -19.51
N PHE A 707 -1.09 13.77 -19.94
CA PHE A 707 -2.18 14.74 -19.84
C PHE A 707 -3.41 14.37 -20.68
N LYS A 708 -4.55 15.00 -20.38
CA LYS A 708 -5.81 14.88 -21.15
C LYS A 708 -5.94 16.04 -22.15
N THR A 709 -6.41 15.78 -23.37
CA THR A 709 -6.36 16.75 -24.48
C THR A 709 -7.18 18.06 -24.29
N SER A 710 -6.86 19.14 -25.00
CA SER A 710 -7.55 20.43 -25.02
C SER A 710 -8.23 20.65 -26.37
N GLY A 711 -9.36 21.37 -26.37
CA GLY A 711 -10.07 21.77 -27.59
C GLY A 711 -9.57 23.08 -28.22
N ARG A 712 -8.45 23.64 -27.71
CA ARG A 712 -7.83 24.88 -28.20
C ARG A 712 -6.33 24.68 -28.38
N ARG A 713 -5.64 25.73 -28.87
CA ARG A 713 -4.18 25.76 -28.95
C ARG A 713 -3.55 25.43 -27.60
N TYR A 714 -2.42 24.71 -27.66
CA TYR A 714 -1.63 24.32 -26.49
C TYR A 714 -0.56 25.34 -26.14
N GLU A 715 -0.01 26.02 -27.15
CA GLU A 715 1.06 26.99 -26.96
C GLU A 715 0.63 28.14 -26.04
N TYR A 716 1.53 28.54 -25.16
CA TYR A 716 1.40 29.79 -24.41
C TYR A 716 1.63 30.97 -25.36
N SER A 717 1.22 32.18 -24.96
CA SER A 717 1.39 33.35 -25.84
C SER A 717 2.86 33.79 -25.96
N ASP A 718 3.70 33.34 -25.03
CA ASP A 718 5.08 33.75 -24.80
C ASP A 718 6.07 32.58 -24.73
N MET A 719 5.60 31.33 -24.79
CA MET A 719 6.47 30.14 -24.79
C MET A 719 5.80 28.89 -25.39
N GLU A 720 6.62 27.91 -25.75
CA GLU A 720 6.13 26.62 -26.24
C GLU A 720 5.53 25.75 -25.11
N TYR A 721 4.56 24.90 -25.46
CA TYR A 721 3.90 23.97 -24.54
C TYR A 721 4.81 22.83 -24.07
N TYR A 722 5.74 22.38 -24.91
CA TYR A 722 6.52 21.17 -24.68
C TYR A 722 7.41 21.25 -23.43
N PRO A 723 7.60 20.13 -22.71
CA PRO A 723 8.57 20.08 -21.63
C PRO A 723 10.00 20.30 -22.13
N LEU A 724 10.90 20.59 -21.21
CA LEU A 724 12.32 20.63 -21.51
C LEU A 724 12.89 19.21 -21.65
N TYR A 725 12.57 18.33 -20.70
CA TYR A 725 12.87 16.90 -20.78
C TYR A 725 11.65 16.07 -20.39
N TYR A 726 11.41 15.01 -21.15
CA TYR A 726 10.22 14.17 -21.01
C TYR A 726 10.39 13.10 -19.91
N PHE A 727 9.28 12.65 -19.34
CA PHE A 727 9.23 11.45 -18.52
C PHE A 727 9.94 10.26 -19.20
N GLY A 728 10.66 9.46 -18.41
CA GLY A 728 11.40 8.30 -18.87
C GLY A 728 12.63 8.63 -19.73
N TYR A 729 13.07 9.89 -19.84
CA TYR A 729 14.24 10.28 -20.63
C TYR A 729 15.56 10.09 -19.86
N GLY A 730 16.63 9.72 -20.56
CA GLY A 730 18.00 9.68 -20.03
C GLY A 730 18.98 9.16 -21.07
N LEU A 731 20.13 9.84 -21.22
CA LEU A 731 21.19 9.46 -22.14
C LEU A 731 22.10 8.36 -21.56
N SER A 732 22.87 7.73 -22.45
CA SER A 732 23.88 6.72 -22.12
C SER A 732 25.17 7.02 -22.90
N TYR A 733 26.31 6.47 -22.44
CA TYR A 733 27.56 6.43 -23.21
C TYR A 733 27.54 5.40 -24.34
N THR A 734 26.47 4.61 -24.43
CA THR A 734 26.20 3.75 -25.58
C THR A 734 24.87 4.12 -26.21
N SER A 735 24.47 3.43 -27.28
CA SER A 735 23.19 3.65 -27.95
C SER A 735 22.51 2.32 -28.20
N PHE A 736 21.18 2.35 -28.16
CA PHE A 736 20.34 1.19 -28.36
C PHE A 736 19.44 1.38 -29.57
N GLU A 737 19.20 0.29 -30.30
CA GLU A 737 18.29 0.23 -31.42
C GLU A 737 17.15 -0.75 -31.13
N TYR A 738 15.92 -0.31 -31.36
CA TYR A 738 14.69 -1.09 -31.22
C TYR A 738 14.26 -1.63 -32.59
N SER A 739 13.88 -2.90 -32.65
CA SER A 739 13.42 -3.55 -33.88
C SER A 739 12.40 -4.65 -33.59
N GLY A 740 11.68 -5.09 -34.62
CA GLY A 740 10.86 -6.30 -34.54
C GLY A 740 9.68 -6.23 -33.57
N LEU A 741 9.03 -5.07 -33.42
CA LEU A 741 7.81 -4.95 -32.62
C LEU A 741 6.74 -5.91 -33.13
N LYS A 742 6.28 -6.80 -32.25
CA LYS A 742 5.14 -7.70 -32.49
C LYS A 742 4.10 -7.44 -31.41
N VAL A 743 2.88 -7.21 -31.83
CA VAL A 743 1.73 -7.00 -30.96
C VAL A 743 0.66 -8.00 -31.36
N GLN A 744 0.15 -8.78 -30.41
CA GLN A 744 -0.86 -9.79 -30.66
C GLN A 744 -1.89 -9.83 -29.52
N GLU A 745 -3.16 -9.64 -29.87
CA GLU A 745 -4.28 -9.99 -29.00
C GLU A 745 -4.43 -11.52 -28.94
N LYS A 746 -4.54 -12.06 -27.73
CA LYS A 746 -4.76 -13.49 -27.45
C LYS A 746 -6.26 -13.78 -27.31
N GLU A 747 -6.63 -15.07 -27.37
CA GLU A 747 -8.03 -15.52 -27.23
C GLU A 747 -8.68 -15.16 -25.88
N ASN A 748 -7.89 -14.94 -24.84
CA ASN A 748 -8.38 -14.51 -23.53
C ASN A 748 -8.44 -12.98 -23.38
N GLY A 749 -8.18 -12.22 -24.45
CA GLY A 749 -8.13 -10.76 -24.44
C GLY A 749 -6.82 -10.15 -23.95
N ASN A 750 -5.84 -10.95 -23.48
CA ASN A 750 -4.52 -10.42 -23.14
C ASN A 750 -3.79 -9.97 -24.42
N ILE A 751 -2.97 -8.92 -24.33
CA ILE A 751 -2.09 -8.50 -25.42
C ILE A 751 -0.66 -8.94 -25.10
N SER A 752 -0.04 -9.70 -26.00
CA SER A 752 1.42 -9.93 -25.96
C SER A 752 2.13 -8.87 -26.81
N VAL A 753 3.15 -8.24 -26.22
CA VAL A 753 4.02 -7.28 -26.90
C VAL A 753 5.45 -7.79 -26.83
N GLN A 754 6.14 -7.89 -27.97
CA GLN A 754 7.55 -8.28 -28.03
C GLN A 754 8.34 -7.26 -28.84
N VAL A 755 9.54 -6.92 -28.38
CA VAL A 755 10.49 -6.05 -29.10
C VAL A 755 11.91 -6.56 -28.93
N THR A 756 12.74 -6.41 -29.95
CA THR A 756 14.18 -6.68 -29.86
C THR A 756 14.94 -5.38 -29.64
N VAL A 757 15.77 -5.35 -28.60
CA VAL A 757 16.64 -4.22 -28.25
C VAL A 757 18.08 -4.65 -28.42
N LYS A 758 18.85 -3.88 -29.19
CA LYS A 758 20.26 -4.14 -29.47
C LYS A 758 21.13 -2.98 -29.02
N ASN A 759 22.22 -3.27 -28.33
CA ASN A 759 23.26 -2.27 -28.09
C ASN A 759 24.11 -2.11 -29.37
N ILE A 760 23.99 -0.95 -30.01
CA ILE A 760 24.69 -0.62 -31.26
C ILE A 760 25.94 0.23 -31.04
N GLY A 761 26.22 0.63 -29.79
CA GLY A 761 27.42 1.38 -29.46
C GLY A 761 28.61 0.50 -29.12
N GLN A 762 29.64 1.12 -28.55
CA GLN A 762 30.94 0.50 -28.27
C GLN A 762 31.17 0.19 -26.78
N ARG A 763 30.20 0.51 -25.92
CA ARG A 763 30.27 0.28 -24.47
C ARG A 763 29.12 -0.58 -24.00
N ALA A 764 29.36 -1.42 -23.00
CA ALA A 764 28.27 -2.06 -22.29
C ALA A 764 27.43 -1.01 -21.56
N GLY A 765 26.14 -1.29 -21.38
CA GLY A 765 25.24 -0.37 -20.69
C GLY A 765 23.88 -0.99 -20.47
N ASP A 766 23.10 -0.35 -19.60
CA ASP A 766 21.71 -0.72 -19.38
C ASP A 766 20.78 0.14 -20.23
N GLU A 767 19.67 -0.48 -20.66
CA GLU A 767 18.52 0.17 -21.26
C GLU A 767 17.28 -0.10 -20.40
N VAL A 768 16.39 0.89 -20.29
CA VAL A 768 15.09 0.75 -19.65
C VAL A 768 14.03 0.78 -20.74
N VAL A 769 13.55 -0.42 -21.09
CA VAL A 769 12.51 -0.62 -22.10
C VAL A 769 11.16 -0.30 -21.48
N GLN A 770 10.45 0.67 -22.04
CA GLN A 770 9.19 1.19 -21.52
C GLN A 770 8.05 0.90 -22.50
N LEU A 771 6.95 0.33 -22.02
CA LEU A 771 5.74 0.03 -22.79
C LEU A 771 4.65 1.04 -22.47
N TYR A 772 4.13 1.70 -23.50
CA TYR A 772 3.05 2.66 -23.42
C TYR A 772 1.86 2.27 -24.29
N VAL A 773 0.68 2.71 -23.88
CA VAL A 773 -0.57 2.52 -24.62
C VAL A 773 -1.29 3.86 -24.79
N THR A 774 -1.79 4.10 -26.00
CA THR A 774 -2.76 5.16 -26.29
C THR A 774 -4.05 4.51 -26.76
N ASP A 775 -5.11 4.68 -25.99
CA ASP A 775 -6.47 4.41 -26.45
C ASP A 775 -6.89 5.53 -27.42
N MET A 776 -7.14 5.21 -28.69
CA MET A 776 -7.39 6.23 -29.71
C MET A 776 -8.79 6.85 -29.60
N TYR A 777 -9.79 6.04 -29.27
CA TYR A 777 -11.21 6.42 -29.28
C TYR A 777 -11.93 5.73 -28.13
N ALA A 778 -12.51 6.53 -27.22
CA ALA A 778 -13.18 6.05 -26.03
C ALA A 778 -14.47 6.83 -25.76
N SER A 779 -15.38 6.25 -24.97
CA SER A 779 -16.60 6.90 -24.48
C SER A 779 -16.34 8.12 -23.61
N VAL A 780 -15.19 8.15 -22.94
CA VAL A 780 -14.75 9.27 -22.09
C VAL A 780 -13.39 9.79 -22.51
N LYS A 781 -13.04 10.97 -21.99
CA LYS A 781 -11.74 11.59 -22.25
C LYS A 781 -10.60 10.82 -21.54
N THR A 782 -9.86 10.03 -22.32
CA THR A 782 -8.65 9.33 -21.87
C THR A 782 -7.37 10.17 -22.05
N ARG A 783 -6.30 9.74 -21.39
CA ARG A 783 -4.97 10.37 -21.47
C ARG A 783 -4.37 10.20 -22.85
N ILE A 784 -3.44 11.07 -23.23
CA ILE A 784 -2.79 10.98 -24.56
C ILE A 784 -1.94 9.72 -24.72
N THR A 785 -1.42 9.17 -23.63
CA THR A 785 -0.65 7.92 -23.56
C THR A 785 -0.45 7.55 -22.10
N GLU A 786 -0.24 6.29 -21.77
CA GLU A 786 0.00 5.80 -20.40
C GLU A 786 1.08 4.72 -20.39
N LEU A 787 2.00 4.77 -19.43
CA LEU A 787 2.93 3.68 -19.15
C LEU A 787 2.11 2.48 -18.66
N LYS A 788 2.43 1.28 -19.14
CA LYS A 788 1.79 0.05 -18.71
C LYS A 788 2.77 -0.95 -18.10
N ASP A 789 4.03 -0.99 -18.56
CA ASP A 789 5.09 -1.78 -17.94
C ASP A 789 6.49 -1.28 -18.36
N PHE A 790 7.52 -1.75 -17.68
CA PHE A 790 8.91 -1.48 -18.01
C PHE A 790 9.85 -2.61 -17.60
N THR A 791 11.01 -2.68 -18.25
CA THR A 791 12.07 -3.62 -17.87
C THR A 791 13.45 -3.01 -18.12
N ARG A 792 14.30 -3.03 -17.10
CA ARG A 792 15.72 -2.69 -17.21
C ARG A 792 16.53 -3.91 -17.65
N ILE A 793 17.33 -3.77 -18.70
CA ILE A 793 18.18 -4.84 -19.25
C ILE A 793 19.61 -4.37 -19.42
N HIS A 794 20.57 -5.25 -19.13
CA HIS A 794 21.99 -5.03 -19.44
C HIS A 794 22.37 -5.63 -20.80
N LEU A 795 23.14 -4.91 -21.62
CA LEU A 795 23.61 -5.36 -22.93
C LEU A 795 25.08 -5.01 -23.17
N LYS A 796 25.88 -6.00 -23.58
CA LYS A 796 27.23 -5.80 -24.13
C LYS A 796 27.17 -5.18 -25.53
N PRO A 797 28.27 -4.57 -26.03
CA PRO A 797 28.33 -4.07 -27.41
C PRO A 797 27.93 -5.15 -28.43
N GLY A 798 26.99 -4.84 -29.30
CA GLY A 798 26.48 -5.75 -30.34
C GLY A 798 25.46 -6.80 -29.85
N GLU A 799 25.27 -6.97 -28.53
CA GLU A 799 24.28 -7.88 -27.96
C GLU A 799 22.86 -7.39 -28.24
N ALA A 800 21.95 -8.33 -28.52
CA ALA A 800 20.53 -8.07 -28.68
C ALA A 800 19.71 -9.00 -27.78
N LYS A 801 18.66 -8.46 -27.16
CA LYS A 801 17.68 -9.21 -26.36
C LYS A 801 16.28 -8.93 -26.83
N THR A 802 15.43 -9.95 -26.81
CA THR A 802 13.98 -9.77 -26.99
C THR A 802 13.35 -9.57 -25.62
N VAL A 803 12.65 -8.46 -25.46
CA VAL A 803 11.85 -8.14 -24.27
C VAL A 803 10.39 -8.43 -24.60
N SER A 804 9.69 -9.04 -23.66
CA SER A 804 8.28 -9.42 -23.80
C SER A 804 7.47 -8.85 -22.65
N PHE A 805 6.32 -8.30 -22.97
CA PHE A 805 5.32 -7.80 -22.04
C PHE A 805 3.99 -8.51 -22.30
N GLU A 806 3.16 -8.57 -21.27
CA GLU A 806 1.78 -9.01 -21.36
C GLU A 806 0.88 -7.99 -20.67
N LEU A 807 -0.13 -7.51 -21.39
CA LEU A 807 -1.17 -6.63 -20.85
C LEU A 807 -2.46 -7.41 -20.70
N THR A 808 -3.03 -7.37 -19.50
CA THR A 808 -4.33 -7.96 -19.19
C THR A 808 -5.47 -7.03 -19.59
N PRO A 809 -6.70 -7.57 -19.76
CA PRO A 809 -7.90 -6.76 -19.90
C PRO A 809 -8.01 -5.64 -18.85
N TYR A 810 -7.71 -5.92 -17.58
CA TYR A 810 -7.79 -4.91 -16.53
C TYR A 810 -6.84 -3.73 -16.75
N GLU A 811 -5.61 -3.97 -17.24
CA GLU A 811 -4.62 -2.90 -17.50
C GLU A 811 -4.95 -2.04 -18.73
N LEU A 812 -5.77 -2.57 -19.65
CA LEU A 812 -6.29 -1.86 -20.83
C LEU A 812 -7.59 -1.11 -20.55
N SER A 813 -8.27 -1.46 -19.46
CA SER A 813 -9.59 -0.91 -19.14
C SER A 813 -9.56 0.58 -18.77
N LEU A 814 -10.70 1.21 -18.98
CA LEU A 814 -11.01 2.56 -18.51
C LEU A 814 -12.26 2.53 -17.64
N LEU A 815 -12.51 3.63 -16.91
CA LEU A 815 -13.82 3.87 -16.31
C LEU A 815 -14.69 4.61 -17.33
N ASN A 816 -15.86 4.10 -17.73
CA ASN A 816 -16.75 4.77 -18.69
C ASN A 816 -17.45 6.00 -18.06
N ASP A 817 -18.38 6.64 -18.77
CA ASP A 817 -19.14 7.82 -18.29
C ASP A 817 -20.03 7.53 -17.08
N HIS A 818 -20.39 6.26 -16.88
CA HIS A 818 -21.08 5.81 -15.69
C HIS A 818 -20.13 5.48 -14.52
N MET A 819 -18.80 5.45 -14.70
CA MET A 819 -17.80 4.94 -13.75
C MET A 819 -17.75 3.40 -13.61
N ASP A 820 -18.18 2.64 -14.62
CA ASP A 820 -17.83 1.21 -14.69
C ASP A 820 -16.51 1.00 -15.36
N ARG A 821 -15.78 -0.01 -14.89
CA ARG A 821 -14.62 -0.50 -15.59
C ARG A 821 -15.03 -1.32 -16.80
N VAL A 822 -14.58 -0.88 -17.97
CA VAL A 822 -14.84 -1.53 -19.25
C VAL A 822 -13.60 -1.52 -20.13
N ILE A 823 -13.58 -2.41 -21.11
CA ILE A 823 -12.71 -2.30 -22.28
C ILE A 823 -13.60 -2.15 -23.49
N GLU A 824 -13.38 -1.07 -24.22
CA GLU A 824 -14.10 -0.76 -25.43
C GLU A 824 -13.32 -1.31 -26.64
N LYS A 825 -14.02 -1.93 -27.58
CA LYS A 825 -13.41 -2.38 -28.83
C LYS A 825 -12.92 -1.19 -29.62
N GLY A 826 -11.76 -1.31 -30.26
CA GLY A 826 -11.26 -0.27 -31.14
C GLY A 826 -9.74 -0.23 -31.23
N ALA A 827 -9.27 0.89 -31.74
CA ALA A 827 -7.87 1.09 -32.07
C ALA A 827 -7.07 1.50 -30.83
N PHE A 828 -6.11 0.66 -30.45
CA PHE A 828 -5.07 0.97 -29.46
C PHE A 828 -3.74 1.16 -30.19
N LYS A 829 -3.04 2.26 -29.89
CA LYS A 829 -1.65 2.41 -30.31
C LYS A 829 -0.75 1.89 -29.20
N ILE A 830 0.06 0.89 -29.52
CA ILE A 830 1.06 0.29 -28.63
C ILE A 830 2.42 0.88 -28.98
N LEU A 831 3.14 1.40 -27.98
CA LEU A 831 4.43 2.07 -28.17
C LEU A 831 5.47 1.48 -27.23
N VAL A 832 6.67 1.19 -27.75
CA VAL A 832 7.78 0.66 -26.94
C VAL A 832 9.07 1.40 -27.27
N GLY A 833 9.76 1.93 -26.27
CA GLY A 833 11.01 2.67 -26.45
C GLY A 833 11.75 2.96 -25.14
N GLY A 834 12.86 3.68 -25.22
CA GLY A 834 13.69 4.04 -24.06
C GLY A 834 13.30 5.35 -23.35
N VAL A 835 12.17 5.93 -23.73
CA VAL A 835 11.60 7.20 -23.23
C VAL A 835 10.09 7.22 -23.48
N SER A 836 9.34 8.08 -22.77
CA SER A 836 7.94 8.33 -23.12
C SER A 836 7.79 8.82 -24.57
N PRO A 837 6.72 8.38 -25.28
CA PRO A 837 6.50 8.80 -26.65
C PRO A 837 6.18 10.30 -26.70
N GLN A 838 6.72 10.95 -27.72
CA GLN A 838 6.54 12.37 -27.98
C GLN A 838 5.26 12.60 -28.77
N TYR A 839 4.79 13.84 -28.81
CA TYR A 839 3.59 14.23 -29.53
C TYR A 839 3.77 15.56 -30.24
N VAL A 840 2.89 15.84 -31.19
CA VAL A 840 2.76 17.15 -31.83
C VAL A 840 1.47 17.80 -31.30
N ALA A 841 1.58 18.96 -30.64
CA ALA A 841 0.48 19.65 -29.96
C ALA A 841 -0.41 20.43 -30.97
N LYS A 842 -0.89 19.72 -32.00
CA LYS A 842 -1.79 20.22 -33.07
C LYS A 842 -3.08 19.39 -33.08
N ASP A 843 -3.90 19.60 -34.11
CA ASP A 843 -5.08 18.78 -34.34
C ASP A 843 -4.70 17.28 -34.36
N ARG A 844 -5.53 16.45 -33.71
CA ARG A 844 -5.36 14.99 -33.61
C ARG A 844 -4.07 14.54 -32.89
N ILE A 845 -3.80 15.09 -31.69
CA ILE A 845 -2.62 14.76 -30.87
C ILE A 845 -2.33 13.26 -30.74
N LYS A 846 -3.34 12.42 -30.43
CA LYS A 846 -3.14 10.97 -30.26
C LYS A 846 -2.53 10.30 -31.50
N ASP A 847 -2.83 10.81 -32.70
CA ASP A 847 -2.25 10.29 -33.95
C ASP A 847 -0.75 10.56 -34.03
N SER A 848 -0.32 11.70 -33.50
CA SER A 848 1.09 12.12 -33.48
C SER A 848 1.91 11.49 -32.35
N VAL A 849 1.26 10.88 -31.34
CA VAL A 849 1.96 10.19 -30.25
C VAL A 849 2.82 9.07 -30.85
N GLY A 850 4.13 9.15 -30.64
CA GLY A 850 5.10 8.28 -31.30
C GLY A 850 6.56 8.63 -31.00
N TYR A 851 7.45 8.03 -31.77
CA TYR A 851 8.88 8.29 -31.72
C TYR A 851 9.33 8.92 -33.03
N ALA A 852 10.02 10.05 -32.96
CA ALA A 852 10.56 10.73 -34.15
C ALA A 852 11.64 9.89 -34.86
N ASP A 853 12.37 9.08 -34.10
CA ASP A 853 13.38 8.14 -34.60
C ASP A 853 12.91 6.71 -34.32
N SER A 854 12.55 5.99 -35.39
CA SER A 854 12.08 4.60 -35.32
C SER A 854 13.13 3.61 -34.80
N LYS A 855 14.39 4.04 -34.65
CA LYS A 855 15.43 3.25 -34.00
C LYS A 855 15.41 3.37 -32.48
N LYS A 856 14.85 4.45 -31.93
CA LYS A 856 14.81 4.72 -30.48
C LYS A 856 13.51 4.25 -29.82
N GLY A 857 12.52 3.90 -30.62
CA GLY A 857 11.28 3.30 -30.19
C GLY A 857 10.40 2.97 -31.39
N LEU A 858 9.43 2.09 -31.17
CA LEU A 858 8.52 1.59 -32.18
C LEU A 858 7.08 1.81 -31.74
N SER A 859 6.18 1.92 -32.71
CA SER A 859 4.75 1.93 -32.46
C SER A 859 4.01 1.03 -33.44
N GLY A 860 2.89 0.47 -32.99
CA GLY A 860 2.01 -0.35 -33.80
C GLY A 860 0.56 -0.10 -33.41
N MET A 861 -0.33 -0.18 -34.40
CA MET A 861 -1.77 -0.17 -34.15
C MET A 861 -2.26 -1.59 -33.90
N LEU A 862 -3.10 -1.74 -32.89
CA LEU A 862 -3.86 -2.94 -32.59
C LEU A 862 -5.34 -2.59 -32.65
N GLU A 863 -6.09 -3.28 -33.52
CA GLU A 863 -7.54 -3.27 -33.45
C GLU A 863 -7.96 -4.33 -32.42
N TYR A 864 -8.30 -3.90 -31.21
CA TYR A 864 -8.73 -4.77 -30.12
C TYR A 864 -10.18 -5.19 -30.34
N THR A 865 -10.42 -6.50 -30.31
CA THR A 865 -11.70 -7.08 -30.77
C THR A 865 -12.60 -7.57 -29.64
N HIS A 866 -12.03 -7.79 -28.46
CA HIS A 866 -12.79 -8.18 -27.29
C HIS A 866 -13.42 -6.98 -26.57
N GLU A 867 -14.53 -7.24 -25.89
CA GLU A 867 -15.18 -6.28 -24.99
C GLU A 867 -15.33 -6.97 -23.65
N PHE A 868 -14.92 -6.25 -22.60
CA PHE A 868 -14.90 -6.77 -21.26
C PHE A 868 -15.60 -5.79 -20.34
N ALA A 869 -16.52 -6.30 -19.52
CA ALA A 869 -17.21 -5.55 -18.50
C ALA A 869 -17.60 -6.50 -17.36
N ALA A 870 -17.80 -5.95 -16.16
CA ALA A 870 -18.45 -6.69 -15.09
C ALA A 870 -19.97 -6.80 -15.36
N ASP A 871 -20.59 -7.85 -14.82
CA ASP A 871 -22.06 -7.98 -14.73
C ASP A 871 -22.40 -8.50 -13.34
N PHE A 872 -22.69 -7.58 -12.43
CA PHE A 872 -23.04 -7.95 -11.06
C PHE A 872 -24.48 -8.45 -11.00
N GLY A 873 -24.65 -9.74 -10.76
CA GLY A 873 -25.93 -10.34 -10.39
C GLY A 873 -26.22 -10.14 -8.90
N LEU A 874 -27.50 -9.96 -8.56
CA LEU A 874 -28.00 -9.87 -7.19
C LEU A 874 -29.01 -10.98 -6.93
N THR A 875 -28.84 -11.73 -5.84
CA THR A 875 -29.82 -12.73 -5.42
C THR A 875 -29.98 -12.73 -3.90
N LEU A 876 -31.18 -13.05 -3.42
CA LEU A 876 -31.38 -13.32 -2.00
C LEU A 876 -30.68 -14.65 -1.68
N PHE A 877 -29.72 -14.61 -0.76
CA PHE A 877 -29.03 -15.82 -0.31
C PHE A 877 -29.80 -16.50 0.82
N LYS A 878 -30.09 -15.77 1.91
CA LYS A 878 -30.91 -16.25 3.04
C LYS A 878 -31.41 -15.08 3.90
N VAL A 879 -32.39 -15.35 4.74
CA VAL A 879 -32.81 -14.45 5.83
C VAL A 879 -32.63 -15.18 7.16
N GLU A 880 -31.97 -14.54 8.11
CA GLU A 880 -31.70 -15.10 9.44
C GLU A 880 -32.31 -14.21 10.52
N GLU A 881 -33.04 -14.79 11.47
CA GLU A 881 -33.60 -14.02 12.58
C GLU A 881 -32.65 -14.01 13.79
N ASN A 882 -32.36 -12.80 14.27
CA ASN A 882 -31.70 -12.59 15.55
C ASN A 882 -32.77 -12.32 16.62
N LEU A 883 -33.12 -13.38 17.35
CA LEU A 883 -34.17 -13.34 18.38
C LEU A 883 -33.79 -12.48 19.59
N VAL A 884 -32.50 -12.27 19.83
CA VAL A 884 -32.00 -11.44 20.96
C VAL A 884 -32.02 -9.96 20.61
N LYS A 885 -31.64 -9.59 19.39
CA LYS A 885 -31.60 -8.18 18.92
C LYS A 885 -32.92 -7.70 18.33
N ASN A 886 -33.94 -8.56 18.25
CA ASN A 886 -35.21 -8.30 17.57
C ASN A 886 -35.02 -7.80 16.12
N GLN A 887 -34.07 -8.41 15.41
CA GLN A 887 -33.68 -8.05 14.04
C GLN A 887 -33.72 -9.29 13.14
N LYS A 888 -33.89 -9.10 11.83
CA LYS A 888 -33.59 -10.10 10.82
C LYS A 888 -32.44 -9.62 9.93
N THR A 889 -31.48 -10.50 9.67
CA THR A 889 -30.36 -10.28 8.76
C THR A 889 -30.71 -10.87 7.40
N ILE A 890 -30.81 -10.02 6.40
CA ILE A 890 -30.99 -10.39 5.00
C ILE A 890 -29.60 -10.49 4.38
N TRP A 891 -29.23 -11.68 3.92
CA TRP A 891 -27.99 -11.91 3.20
C TRP A 891 -28.24 -11.82 1.70
N VAL A 892 -27.58 -10.88 1.04
CA VAL A 892 -27.64 -10.71 -0.40
C VAL A 892 -26.35 -11.20 -1.02
N SER A 893 -26.45 -12.10 -2.01
CA SER A 893 -25.33 -12.48 -2.84
C SER A 893 -25.15 -11.47 -3.97
N VAL A 894 -23.91 -10.98 -4.12
CA VAL A 894 -23.45 -10.24 -5.28
C VAL A 894 -22.41 -11.08 -6.00
N LYS A 895 -22.67 -11.44 -7.25
CA LYS A 895 -21.73 -12.24 -8.07
C LYS A 895 -21.40 -11.52 -9.37
N ASN A 896 -20.12 -11.46 -9.73
CA ASN A 896 -19.72 -10.98 -11.05
C ASN A 896 -19.84 -12.10 -12.09
N ASN A 897 -20.88 -12.04 -12.91
CA ASN A 897 -21.10 -12.94 -14.05
C ASN A 897 -20.45 -12.42 -15.35
N GLY A 898 -19.83 -11.24 -15.29
CA GLY A 898 -19.13 -10.63 -16.41
C GLY A 898 -17.73 -11.19 -16.59
N THR A 899 -16.94 -10.49 -17.40
CA THR A 899 -15.62 -10.92 -17.86
C THR A 899 -14.50 -9.99 -17.41
N LEU A 900 -14.83 -8.88 -16.73
CA LEU A 900 -13.86 -7.96 -16.15
C LEU A 900 -14.05 -7.81 -14.66
N MET A 901 -12.95 -7.62 -13.93
CA MET A 901 -13.00 -7.16 -12.55
C MET A 901 -13.47 -5.71 -12.51
N ASP A 902 -14.41 -5.39 -11.63
CA ASP A 902 -14.86 -4.02 -11.41
C ASP A 902 -15.31 -3.81 -9.96
N THR A 903 -15.51 -2.57 -9.57
CA THR A 903 -16.09 -2.17 -8.30
C THR A 903 -17.58 -1.90 -8.43
N GLY A 904 -18.30 -2.05 -7.33
CA GLY A 904 -19.71 -1.69 -7.25
C GLY A 904 -20.12 -1.43 -5.81
N LYS A 905 -21.35 -0.96 -5.65
CA LYS A 905 -21.97 -0.76 -4.35
C LYS A 905 -23.40 -1.26 -4.35
N ILE A 906 -23.82 -1.77 -3.21
CA ILE A 906 -25.18 -2.18 -2.93
C ILE A 906 -25.77 -1.26 -1.86
N GLU A 907 -27.00 -0.82 -2.11
CA GLU A 907 -27.76 0.06 -1.22
C GLU A 907 -29.05 -0.63 -0.80
N MET A 908 -29.48 -0.42 0.44
CA MET A 908 -30.73 -0.97 0.98
C MET A 908 -31.78 0.14 1.15
N TYR A 909 -33.01 -0.18 0.80
CA TYR A 909 -34.18 0.66 0.98
C TYR A 909 -35.27 -0.12 1.73
N VAL A 910 -35.87 0.49 2.75
CA VAL A 910 -36.99 -0.07 3.52
C VAL A 910 -38.18 0.88 3.40
N GLY A 911 -39.29 0.39 2.84
CA GLY A 911 -40.48 1.22 2.61
C GLY A 911 -40.22 2.42 1.69
N GLY A 912 -39.26 2.31 0.77
CA GLY A 912 -38.87 3.37 -0.17
C GLY A 912 -37.84 4.37 0.37
N ASN A 913 -37.45 4.28 1.64
CA ASN A 913 -36.41 5.13 2.21
C ASN A 913 -35.08 4.38 2.24
N LYS A 914 -33.98 5.05 1.87
CA LYS A 914 -32.64 4.49 2.01
C LYS A 914 -32.30 4.29 3.49
N VAL A 915 -31.80 3.10 3.85
CA VAL A 915 -31.45 2.73 5.22
C VAL A 915 -30.08 2.07 5.25
N GLY A 916 -29.27 2.42 6.25
CA GLY A 916 -27.91 1.89 6.43
C GLY A 916 -26.88 2.54 5.50
N ASP A 917 -25.63 2.09 5.65
CA ASP A 917 -24.52 2.49 4.78
C ASP A 917 -24.57 1.70 3.47
N ASN A 918 -23.98 2.26 2.41
CA ASN A 918 -23.71 1.49 1.19
C ASN A 918 -22.57 0.53 1.48
N VAL A 919 -22.67 -0.70 0.99
CA VAL A 919 -21.57 -1.66 1.06
C VAL A 919 -20.91 -1.75 -0.30
N HIS A 920 -19.62 -1.49 -0.36
CA HIS A 920 -18.82 -1.58 -1.56
C HIS A 920 -18.25 -2.99 -1.75
N TYR A 921 -17.88 -3.29 -2.98
CA TYR A 921 -17.24 -4.53 -3.35
C TYR A 921 -16.41 -4.34 -4.62
N GLU A 922 -15.40 -5.18 -4.78
CA GLU A 922 -14.68 -5.36 -6.04
C GLU A 922 -14.57 -6.87 -6.27
N LEU A 923 -15.03 -7.33 -7.42
CA LEU A 923 -15.12 -8.76 -7.72
C LEU A 923 -14.50 -9.06 -9.07
N ALA A 924 -13.57 -10.01 -9.11
CA ALA A 924 -13.08 -10.60 -10.34
C ALA A 924 -14.19 -11.42 -11.04
N PRO A 925 -14.02 -11.75 -12.34
CA PRO A 925 -14.95 -12.62 -13.04
C PRO A 925 -15.20 -13.94 -12.29
N GLY A 926 -16.46 -14.25 -12.03
CA GLY A 926 -16.89 -15.45 -11.32
C GLY A 926 -16.89 -15.36 -9.79
N GLU A 927 -16.30 -14.31 -9.19
CA GLU A 927 -16.30 -14.12 -7.74
C GLU A 927 -17.67 -13.70 -7.21
N GLU A 928 -17.94 -14.11 -5.97
CA GLU A 928 -19.19 -13.88 -5.25
C GLU A 928 -18.88 -13.36 -3.85
N LYS A 929 -19.60 -12.32 -3.41
CA LYS A 929 -19.56 -11.79 -2.04
C LYS A 929 -20.95 -11.79 -1.46
N LEU A 930 -21.05 -12.30 -0.23
CA LEU A 930 -22.30 -12.31 0.53
C LEU A 930 -22.29 -11.11 1.47
N ILE A 931 -23.31 -10.27 1.35
CA ILE A 931 -23.39 -9.01 2.07
C ILE A 931 -24.59 -9.07 3.02
N PRO A 932 -24.36 -8.99 4.34
CA PRO A 932 -25.44 -8.98 5.32
C PRO A 932 -26.03 -7.57 5.47
N PHE A 933 -27.36 -7.51 5.61
CA PHE A 933 -28.09 -6.29 5.93
C PHE A 933 -29.09 -6.56 7.05
N SER A 934 -29.07 -5.72 8.09
CA SER A 934 -29.99 -5.85 9.22
C SER A 934 -31.22 -4.98 9.04
N VAL A 935 -32.39 -5.55 9.31
CA VAL A 935 -33.66 -4.81 9.43
C VAL A 935 -34.40 -5.26 10.69
N ASP A 936 -35.32 -4.44 11.19
CA ASP A 936 -36.15 -4.82 12.33
C ASP A 936 -36.94 -6.10 12.03
N LYS A 937 -37.05 -6.99 13.03
CA LYS A 937 -37.75 -8.27 12.88
C LYS A 937 -39.19 -8.07 12.40
N GLU A 938 -39.89 -7.14 13.02
CA GLU A 938 -41.28 -6.76 12.73
C GLU A 938 -41.44 -5.90 11.47
N ASN A 939 -40.35 -5.66 10.72
CA ASN A 939 -40.45 -4.89 9.48
C ASN A 939 -41.33 -5.64 8.46
N THR A 940 -42.49 -5.06 8.19
CA THR A 940 -43.46 -5.47 7.16
C THR A 940 -43.39 -4.62 5.90
N ALA A 941 -42.57 -3.57 5.90
CA ALA A 941 -42.36 -2.74 4.72
C ALA A 941 -41.47 -3.47 3.69
N PRO A 942 -41.70 -3.27 2.38
CA PRO A 942 -40.87 -3.87 1.33
C PRO A 942 -39.40 -3.52 1.51
N VAL A 943 -38.51 -4.52 1.35
CA VAL A 943 -37.07 -4.31 1.38
C VAL A 943 -36.52 -4.43 -0.03
N VAL A 944 -35.85 -3.38 -0.50
CA VAL A 944 -35.29 -3.31 -1.84
C VAL A 944 -33.79 -3.10 -1.75
N PHE A 945 -33.04 -3.94 -2.44
CA PHE A 945 -31.61 -3.81 -2.62
C PHE A 945 -31.34 -3.35 -4.03
N THR A 946 -30.51 -2.33 -4.18
CA THR A 946 -30.15 -1.78 -5.49
C THR A 946 -28.65 -1.76 -5.64
N THR A 947 -28.16 -2.26 -6.76
CA THR A 947 -26.86 -1.84 -7.29
C THR A 947 -27.11 -0.82 -8.38
N LYS A 948 -26.04 -0.37 -9.03
CA LYS A 948 -26.12 0.50 -10.20
C LYS A 948 -27.01 -0.04 -11.32
N TYR A 949 -27.11 -1.37 -11.46
CA TYR A 949 -27.77 -2.02 -12.61
C TYR A 949 -28.88 -3.00 -12.26
N LYS A 950 -28.92 -3.50 -11.03
CA LYS A 950 -29.89 -4.53 -10.64
C LYS A 950 -30.67 -4.07 -9.43
N VAL A 951 -31.89 -4.57 -9.34
CA VAL A 951 -32.78 -4.39 -8.21
C VAL A 951 -33.23 -5.77 -7.75
N LEU A 952 -33.15 -6.00 -6.44
CA LEU A 952 -33.69 -7.17 -5.77
C LEU A 952 -34.73 -6.68 -4.77
N SER A 953 -35.98 -7.12 -4.91
CA SER A 953 -37.06 -6.81 -3.97
C SER A 953 -37.44 -8.06 -3.19
N ILE A 954 -37.57 -7.93 -1.87
CA ILE A 954 -37.93 -8.98 -0.92
C ILE A 954 -39.21 -8.60 -0.18
#